data_AF-A0A938J877-F1
#
_entry.id   AF-A0A938J877-F1
#
_cell.length_a   1.000
_cell.length_b   1.000
_cell.length_c   1.000
_cell.angle_alpha   90.00
_cell.angle_beta   90.00
_cell.angle_gamma   90.00
#
_symmetry.space_group_name_H-M   'P 1'
#
loop_
_entity.id
_entity.type
_entity.pdbx_description
1 polymer ?
#
loop_
_entity_poly.entity_id
_entity_poly.type
_entity_poly.pdbx_seq_one_letter_code
_entity_poly.pdbx_strand_id
1 'polypeptide(L)'
;MTAILTRGKTVVVLAALACVAACPLVLPAATVASPSALPPQAGVVDLLTQANVRIVGGRIGSWAGFSVAAAGDVDGDGRNDVVVGAPGGRKGAAYVVFGRRQLGTVDLSNLGNRGFRIVGAAGTSVGASVAGLGDVNGDGRGDLVVGAPYAVRPGRGRSGAAFVVFGKASPEPVRLGRLGDGGFRIDGAVPGDLAGVAVAAAGDVNGDGRPDVVVGASAAGNRERATSGSAYVVFGKATPATVDLAALGRAGLRIDGATPAERAGTSVAGAGDVNGDGYADIAVGAPGASAAGRAGSGVAYVVLGSPAPAAIDLAAPGARGYRIDGADTDDETGFSIAGGRDVNGDGRPDLVVGAPGARANGRIESGSAFVVYGKADTAPIDLATLGAGGYRIDGAAISDAAGRSVALAGDVNGDGVADVVVGATLADNRDRDKSGTAYVVFGRPAAANVDLNVLGAAGLQIDGSYAIGFAGRSVAGVGDMNGDGRDDIAIGAPSADDDGRGDAGSASVVLGFGPPRLAYAPVLASVGRALRPVPPSSLARTGAPRFSVSPELPAGLTLDRRTGALKGTPAMTLPQSSFTVTMTDLTGSVTADLPLAVIRPDARAPGTTLAAKDGQRLLRAGGLYVSGSCDEACVLSLDVVVRAPGRKGEVRLIEAIRTLTRPQTTSFRVVFASDARAKLRKLLASGKGVAAITLEAVDPSGNAAERTLTVAVER
;
A
#
# COMPACT_ATOMS: atom_id res chain seq x y z
N MET A 1 -30.86 -33.68 17.26
CA MET A 1 -31.91 -34.65 17.63
C MET A 1 -33.03 -34.54 16.62
N THR A 2 -33.33 -35.63 15.93
CA THR A 2 -34.33 -35.74 14.87
C THR A 2 -35.74 -35.81 15.47
N ALA A 3 -36.69 -35.03 14.95
CA ALA A 3 -38.12 -35.35 15.10
C ALA A 3 -38.91 -34.82 13.90
N ILE A 4 -39.44 -35.75 13.11
CA ILE A 4 -40.39 -35.55 12.00
C ILE A 4 -41.81 -35.80 12.55
N LEU A 5 -42.68 -34.80 12.34
CA LEU A 5 -44.14 -34.77 12.19
C LEU A 5 -45.06 -35.61 13.11
N THR A 6 -46.12 -34.96 13.61
CA THR A 6 -47.50 -35.27 13.17
C THR A 6 -48.46 -34.10 13.41
N ARG A 7 -49.49 -34.08 12.56
CA ARG A 7 -50.50 -33.04 12.29
C ARG A 7 -51.39 -32.69 13.48
N GLY A 8 -51.78 -31.41 13.55
CA GLY A 8 -53.07 -31.06 14.13
C GLY A 8 -53.19 -29.61 14.60
N LYS A 9 -53.79 -28.79 13.75
CA LYS A 9 -54.45 -27.50 14.02
C LYS A 9 -53.61 -26.22 13.85
N THR A 10 -54.04 -25.53 12.79
CA THR A 10 -53.88 -24.14 12.37
C THR A 10 -53.70 -23.15 13.52
N VAL A 11 -52.65 -22.32 13.41
CA VAL A 11 -52.45 -21.12 14.24
C VAL A 11 -52.81 -19.90 13.40
N VAL A 12 -53.75 -19.09 13.88
CA VAL A 12 -54.03 -17.74 13.38
C VAL A 12 -53.73 -16.73 14.49
N VAL A 13 -53.03 -15.68 14.07
CA VAL A 13 -52.39 -14.59 14.80
C VAL A 13 -53.41 -13.52 15.22
N LEU A 14 -53.30 -12.91 16.42
CA LEU A 14 -53.03 -11.47 16.63
C LEU A 14 -53.20 -11.02 18.09
N ALA A 15 -52.43 -9.97 18.39
CA ALA A 15 -52.12 -9.36 19.68
C ALA A 15 -53.20 -8.46 20.30
N ALA A 16 -53.13 -8.23 21.62
CA ALA A 16 -53.11 -6.89 22.25
C ALA A 16 -52.99 -6.98 23.81
N LEU A 17 -52.05 -6.18 24.36
CA LEU A 17 -52.08 -5.33 25.58
C LEU A 17 -52.87 -5.80 26.84
N ALA A 18 -52.43 -5.65 28.10
CA ALA A 18 -51.32 -4.91 28.73
C ALA A 18 -51.18 -5.31 30.24
N CYS A 19 -49.97 -5.13 30.82
CA CYS A 19 -49.62 -4.58 32.16
C CYS A 19 -50.24 -5.21 33.47
N VAL A 20 -49.58 -5.43 34.63
CA VAL A 20 -48.41 -4.85 35.34
C VAL A 20 -47.89 -5.82 36.43
N ALA A 21 -46.58 -5.73 36.75
CA ALA A 21 -45.86 -6.08 38.00
C ALA A 21 -45.74 -7.55 38.45
N ALA A 22 -44.62 -8.04 38.99
CA ALA A 22 -43.28 -7.50 39.24
C ALA A 22 -42.36 -8.67 39.61
N CYS A 23 -41.21 -8.80 38.94
CA CYS A 23 -39.96 -9.38 39.47
C CYS A 23 -38.85 -9.23 38.41
N PRO A 24 -37.81 -8.41 38.61
CA PRO A 24 -36.72 -8.34 37.64
C PRO A 24 -35.75 -9.50 37.93
N LEU A 25 -35.86 -10.59 37.18
CA LEU A 25 -34.69 -11.43 36.95
C LEU A 25 -33.75 -10.64 36.03
N VAL A 26 -32.74 -10.02 36.63
CA VAL A 26 -31.59 -9.46 35.92
C VAL A 26 -30.81 -10.65 35.35
N LEU A 27 -31.13 -11.04 34.13
CA LEU A 27 -30.17 -11.73 33.26
C LEU A 27 -28.99 -10.77 33.07
N PRO A 28 -27.73 -11.21 33.23
CA PRO A 28 -26.63 -10.37 32.79
C PRO A 28 -26.81 -10.18 31.29
N ALA A 29 -27.13 -8.95 30.90
CA ALA A 29 -26.94 -8.53 29.52
C ALA A 29 -25.51 -8.91 29.16
N ALA A 30 -25.34 -9.68 28.09
CA ALA A 30 -24.04 -9.82 27.46
C ALA A 30 -23.54 -8.39 27.25
N THR A 31 -22.57 -7.98 28.05
CA THR A 31 -21.91 -6.70 27.87
C THR A 31 -21.28 -6.79 26.50
N VAL A 32 -21.87 -6.10 25.53
CA VAL A 32 -21.16 -5.72 24.31
C VAL A 32 -19.87 -5.09 24.82
N ALA A 33 -18.76 -5.79 24.63
CA ALA A 33 -17.46 -5.28 24.99
C ALA A 33 -17.37 -3.89 24.37
N SER A 34 -17.10 -2.89 25.22
CA SER A 34 -16.76 -1.56 24.71
C SER A 34 -15.62 -1.74 23.70
N PRO A 35 -15.62 -1.04 22.55
CA PRO A 35 -14.59 -1.18 21.51
C PRO A 35 -13.21 -0.62 21.94
N SER A 36 -12.92 -0.62 23.24
CA SER A 36 -11.80 0.05 23.89
C SER A 36 -10.70 -0.90 24.34
N ALA A 37 -10.78 -2.21 24.06
CA ALA A 37 -9.68 -3.13 24.25
C ALA A 37 -9.40 -3.81 22.90
N LEU A 38 -8.28 -3.46 22.26
CA LEU A 38 -7.72 -4.37 21.26
C LEU A 38 -7.42 -5.68 21.99
N PRO A 39 -7.89 -6.85 21.50
CA PRO A 39 -7.44 -8.12 22.04
C PRO A 39 -5.90 -8.11 22.03
N PRO A 40 -5.24 -8.75 23.01
CA PRO A 40 -3.78 -8.79 23.04
C PRO A 40 -3.29 -9.38 21.73
N GLN A 41 -2.76 -8.54 20.84
CA GLN A 41 -2.08 -8.95 19.62
C GLN A 41 -0.67 -9.41 20.01
N ALA A 42 -0.62 -10.42 20.87
CA ALA A 42 0.60 -11.05 21.35
C ALA A 42 0.36 -12.56 21.36
N GLY A 43 1.21 -13.31 20.67
CA GLY A 43 1.03 -14.75 20.49
C GLY A 43 0.01 -15.05 19.39
N VAL A 44 -1.18 -15.51 19.76
CA VAL A 44 -2.16 -16.08 18.82
C VAL A 44 -3.44 -15.23 18.75
N VAL A 45 -3.84 -14.86 17.53
CA VAL A 45 -5.08 -14.13 17.21
C VAL A 45 -6.06 -15.08 16.54
N ASP A 46 -7.27 -15.20 17.06
CA ASP A 46 -8.38 -15.94 16.43
C ASP A 46 -9.25 -15.00 15.60
N LEU A 47 -9.24 -15.09 14.27
CA LEU A 47 -10.05 -14.20 13.43
C LEU A 47 -11.56 -14.34 13.65
N LEU A 48 -12.03 -15.46 14.23
CA LEU A 48 -13.45 -15.63 14.54
C LEU A 48 -13.92 -14.68 15.66
N THR A 49 -13.05 -14.38 16.62
CA THR A 49 -13.42 -13.66 17.85
C THR A 49 -12.63 -12.37 18.07
N GLN A 50 -11.49 -12.19 17.39
CA GLN A 50 -10.51 -11.13 17.65
C GLN A 50 -10.14 -10.29 16.42
N ALA A 51 -10.78 -10.50 15.25
CA ALA A 51 -10.52 -9.67 14.07
C ALA A 51 -10.87 -8.19 14.33
N ASN A 52 -9.97 -7.26 13.98
CA ASN A 52 -10.20 -5.84 14.16
C ASN A 52 -11.20 -5.28 13.13
N VAL A 53 -11.06 -5.75 11.89
CA VAL A 53 -11.96 -5.44 10.76
C VAL A 53 -12.31 -6.74 10.07
N ARG A 54 -13.61 -6.95 9.80
CA ARG A 54 -14.09 -8.11 9.03
C ARG A 54 -14.74 -7.64 7.74
N ILE A 55 -14.22 -8.06 6.61
CA ILE A 55 -14.75 -7.78 5.27
C ILE A 55 -15.45 -9.05 4.77
N VAL A 56 -16.79 -9.06 4.86
CA VAL A 56 -17.63 -10.22 4.58
C VAL A 56 -18.01 -10.29 3.11
N GLY A 57 -17.87 -11.47 2.51
CA GLY A 57 -18.23 -11.76 1.13
C GLY A 57 -19.70 -11.45 0.81
N GLY A 58 -19.92 -10.87 -0.36
CA GLY A 58 -21.23 -10.32 -0.70
C GLY A 58 -22.25 -11.34 -1.19
N ARG A 59 -21.84 -12.51 -1.70
CA ARG A 59 -22.74 -13.54 -2.25
C ARG A 59 -22.16 -14.93 -2.06
N ILE A 60 -23.02 -15.93 -1.97
CA ILE A 60 -22.64 -17.35 -1.98
C ILE A 60 -21.71 -17.64 -3.18
N GLY A 61 -20.60 -18.31 -2.91
CA GLY A 61 -19.59 -18.66 -3.92
C GLY A 61 -18.85 -17.48 -4.55
N SER A 62 -18.82 -16.30 -3.92
CA SER A 62 -18.08 -15.15 -4.46
C SER A 62 -16.57 -15.25 -4.26
N TRP A 63 -16.12 -16.03 -3.29
CA TRP A 63 -14.72 -16.20 -2.94
C TRP A 63 -13.97 -14.90 -2.62
N ALA A 64 -14.60 -13.99 -1.87
CA ALA A 64 -13.94 -12.78 -1.40
C ALA A 64 -12.72 -13.12 -0.55
N GLY A 65 -11.60 -12.41 -0.74
CA GLY A 65 -10.33 -12.74 -0.08
C GLY A 65 -9.51 -13.80 -0.83
N PHE A 66 -9.90 -14.17 -2.05
CA PHE A 66 -9.05 -14.99 -2.93
C PHE A 66 -7.73 -14.30 -3.24
N SER A 67 -7.79 -12.97 -3.41
CA SER A 67 -6.63 -12.08 -3.45
C SER A 67 -6.91 -10.84 -2.61
N VAL A 68 -5.90 -10.33 -1.91
CA VAL A 68 -5.94 -9.07 -1.16
C VAL A 68 -4.65 -8.30 -1.45
N ALA A 69 -4.73 -6.98 -1.48
CA ALA A 69 -3.56 -6.12 -1.61
C ALA A 69 -3.81 -4.74 -0.98
N ALA A 70 -2.73 -4.03 -0.64
CA ALA A 70 -2.82 -2.58 -0.44
C ALA A 70 -3.31 -1.94 -1.74
N ALA A 71 -4.25 -1.00 -1.63
CA ALA A 71 -4.66 -0.17 -2.74
C ALA A 71 -4.02 1.24 -2.68
N GLY A 72 -3.38 1.60 -1.57
CA GLY A 72 -2.94 2.97 -1.30
C GLY A 72 -4.14 3.87 -1.02
N ASP A 73 -3.95 5.19 -1.07
CA ASP A 73 -5.02 6.17 -0.86
C ASP A 73 -5.82 6.42 -2.15
N VAL A 74 -6.80 5.55 -2.44
CA VAL A 74 -7.61 5.58 -3.67
C VAL A 74 -8.63 6.71 -3.61
N ASP A 75 -9.12 7.06 -2.41
CA ASP A 75 -10.11 8.11 -2.19
C ASP A 75 -9.53 9.49 -1.79
N GLY A 76 -8.21 9.60 -1.70
CA GLY A 76 -7.49 10.85 -1.46
C GLY A 76 -7.73 11.44 -0.07
N ASP A 77 -8.09 10.61 0.91
CA ASP A 77 -8.40 11.03 2.28
C ASP A 77 -7.20 10.97 3.24
N GLY A 78 -6.05 10.50 2.75
CA GLY A 78 -4.79 10.35 3.46
C GLY A 78 -4.63 9.05 4.25
N ARG A 79 -5.58 8.11 4.15
CA ARG A 79 -5.45 6.75 4.70
C ARG A 79 -5.24 5.74 3.58
N ASN A 80 -4.63 4.61 3.92
CA ASN A 80 -4.52 3.52 2.97
C ASN A 80 -5.85 2.75 2.85
N ASP A 81 -6.16 2.34 1.64
CA ASP A 81 -7.30 1.51 1.30
C ASP A 81 -6.86 0.07 1.01
N VAL A 82 -7.81 -0.86 1.07
CA VAL A 82 -7.57 -2.27 0.74
C VAL A 82 -8.40 -2.68 -0.48
N VAL A 83 -7.80 -3.46 -1.37
CA VAL A 83 -8.52 -4.12 -2.47
C VAL A 83 -8.68 -5.61 -2.19
N VAL A 84 -9.90 -6.11 -2.36
CA VAL A 84 -10.29 -7.51 -2.12
C VAL A 84 -10.83 -8.11 -3.41
N GLY A 85 -10.15 -9.14 -3.93
CA GLY A 85 -10.59 -9.94 -5.07
C GLY A 85 -11.59 -11.01 -4.68
N ALA A 86 -12.61 -11.19 -5.51
CA ALA A 86 -13.69 -12.16 -5.36
C ALA A 86 -14.01 -12.78 -6.74
N PRO A 87 -13.12 -13.63 -7.29
CA PRO A 87 -13.23 -14.14 -8.66
C PRO A 87 -14.35 -15.16 -8.86
N GLY A 88 -14.97 -15.61 -7.77
CA GLY A 88 -16.08 -16.56 -7.78
C GLY A 88 -17.37 -15.98 -8.37
N GLY A 89 -18.38 -16.83 -8.46
CA GLY A 89 -19.67 -16.52 -9.06
C GLY A 89 -19.59 -16.24 -10.57
N ARG A 90 -20.69 -15.76 -11.16
CA ARG A 90 -20.82 -15.67 -12.64
C ARG A 90 -19.89 -14.65 -13.32
N LYS A 91 -19.47 -13.58 -12.63
CA LYS A 91 -18.71 -12.47 -13.23
C LYS A 91 -17.34 -12.21 -12.61
N GLY A 92 -17.06 -12.76 -11.42
CA GLY A 92 -16.01 -12.23 -10.56
C GLY A 92 -16.24 -10.75 -10.18
N ALA A 93 -15.48 -10.28 -9.21
CA ALA A 93 -15.42 -8.88 -8.82
C ALA A 93 -14.12 -8.58 -8.07
N ALA A 94 -13.78 -7.30 -8.00
CA ALA A 94 -12.89 -6.79 -6.97
C ALA A 94 -13.63 -5.66 -6.21
N TYR A 95 -13.21 -5.40 -4.98
CA TYR A 95 -13.80 -4.39 -4.12
C TYR A 95 -12.69 -3.54 -3.53
N VAL A 96 -12.78 -2.22 -3.68
CA VAL A 96 -11.95 -1.30 -2.92
C VAL A 96 -12.72 -0.92 -1.67
N VAL A 97 -12.11 -1.07 -0.50
CA VAL A 97 -12.67 -0.70 0.79
C VAL A 97 -11.83 0.42 1.38
N PHE A 98 -12.46 1.56 1.62
CA PHE A 98 -11.79 2.77 2.05
C PHE A 98 -11.35 2.70 3.51
N GLY A 99 -10.13 3.15 3.78
CA GLY A 99 -9.50 3.22 5.08
C GLY A 99 -10.24 4.16 6.03
N ARG A 100 -10.42 3.73 7.28
CA ARG A 100 -11.09 4.53 8.32
C ARG A 100 -10.55 4.20 9.68
N ARG A 101 -10.51 5.21 10.56
CA ARG A 101 -10.15 5.05 11.98
C ARG A 101 -10.97 4.00 12.73
N GLN A 102 -12.22 3.80 12.34
CA GLN A 102 -13.08 2.74 12.86
C GLN A 102 -13.90 2.16 11.71
N LEU A 103 -13.44 1.04 11.16
CA LEU A 103 -14.08 0.39 10.01
C LEU A 103 -15.11 -0.67 10.43
N GLY A 104 -14.81 -1.44 11.49
CA GLY A 104 -15.67 -2.53 11.96
C GLY A 104 -15.93 -3.60 10.90
N THR A 105 -17.16 -4.09 10.81
CA THR A 105 -17.56 -5.07 9.77
C THR A 105 -18.02 -4.38 8.48
N VAL A 106 -17.45 -4.77 7.35
CA VAL A 106 -17.81 -4.31 6.00
C VAL A 106 -18.46 -5.46 5.23
N ASP A 107 -19.71 -5.29 4.81
CA ASP A 107 -20.41 -6.27 3.96
C ASP A 107 -20.25 -5.88 2.49
N LEU A 108 -19.57 -6.71 1.70
CA LEU A 108 -19.31 -6.44 0.28
C LEU A 108 -20.57 -6.46 -0.60
N SER A 109 -21.69 -6.99 -0.10
CA SER A 109 -22.98 -6.86 -0.78
C SER A 109 -23.52 -5.42 -0.74
N ASN A 110 -23.08 -4.63 0.24
CA ASN A 110 -23.50 -3.26 0.45
C ASN A 110 -22.38 -2.41 1.09
N LEU A 111 -21.48 -1.90 0.24
CA LEU A 111 -20.38 -1.03 0.67
C LEU A 111 -20.85 0.33 1.20
N GLY A 112 -21.97 0.85 0.70
CA GLY A 112 -22.39 2.22 0.97
C GLY A 112 -21.33 3.23 0.49
N ASN A 113 -20.87 4.09 1.39
CA ASN A 113 -19.80 5.06 1.14
C ASN A 113 -18.40 4.56 1.59
N ARG A 114 -18.27 3.28 1.96
CA ARG A 114 -17.02 2.69 2.46
C ARG A 114 -16.14 2.11 1.34
N GLY A 115 -16.41 2.44 0.10
CA GLY A 115 -15.67 1.90 -1.03
C GLY A 115 -16.52 1.78 -2.30
N PHE A 116 -15.98 1.08 -3.29
CA PHE A 116 -16.68 0.78 -4.52
C PHE A 116 -16.34 -0.62 -5.04
N ARG A 117 -17.21 -1.12 -5.92
CA ARG A 117 -17.07 -2.43 -6.55
C ARG A 117 -16.60 -2.31 -7.99
N ILE A 118 -15.74 -3.22 -8.42
CA ILE A 118 -15.22 -3.35 -9.77
C ILE A 118 -15.78 -4.64 -10.38
N VAL A 119 -16.40 -4.52 -11.56
CA VAL A 119 -17.08 -5.66 -12.21
C VAL A 119 -16.64 -5.86 -13.65
N GLY A 120 -16.40 -7.12 -14.00
CA GLY A 120 -16.12 -7.55 -15.37
C GLY A 120 -17.30 -8.19 -16.09
N ALA A 121 -16.96 -8.78 -17.24
CA ALA A 121 -17.87 -9.63 -18.00
C ALA A 121 -18.04 -11.00 -17.32
N ALA A 122 -19.05 -11.75 -17.73
CA ALA A 122 -19.27 -13.09 -17.20
C ALA A 122 -18.12 -14.06 -17.58
N GLY A 123 -17.72 -14.91 -16.64
CA GLY A 123 -16.73 -15.97 -16.87
C GLY A 123 -15.29 -15.51 -17.05
N THR A 124 -14.95 -14.27 -16.68
CA THR A 124 -13.57 -13.74 -16.82
C THR A 124 -12.73 -13.86 -15.55
N SER A 125 -13.34 -14.26 -14.42
CA SER A 125 -12.73 -14.34 -13.09
C SER A 125 -11.99 -13.07 -12.67
N VAL A 126 -12.65 -11.92 -12.82
CA VAL A 126 -12.12 -10.64 -12.32
C VAL A 126 -11.86 -10.72 -10.83
N GLY A 127 -10.71 -10.21 -10.39
CA GLY A 127 -10.28 -10.27 -8.99
C GLY A 127 -9.56 -11.57 -8.65
N ALA A 128 -9.14 -12.37 -9.65
CA ALA A 128 -8.25 -13.50 -9.43
C ALA A 128 -6.88 -13.05 -8.86
N SER A 129 -6.44 -11.87 -9.27
CA SER A 129 -5.29 -11.16 -8.71
C SER A 129 -5.60 -9.66 -8.67
N VAL A 130 -5.08 -8.96 -7.66
CA VAL A 130 -5.24 -7.51 -7.45
C VAL A 130 -3.95 -6.94 -6.90
N ALA A 131 -3.65 -5.68 -7.23
CA ALA A 131 -2.56 -4.92 -6.62
C ALA A 131 -2.85 -3.41 -6.69
N GLY A 132 -2.40 -2.65 -5.68
CA GLY A 132 -2.23 -1.20 -5.81
C GLY A 132 -1.00 -0.88 -6.66
N LEU A 133 -1.07 0.19 -7.44
CA LEU A 133 -0.02 0.62 -8.35
C LEU A 133 0.63 1.95 -7.95
N GLY A 134 0.13 2.61 -6.91
CA GLY A 134 0.44 4.03 -6.68
C GLY A 134 -0.21 4.90 -7.75
N ASP A 135 0.27 6.13 -7.91
CA ASP A 135 -0.33 7.13 -8.80
C ASP A 135 0.22 7.02 -10.24
N VAL A 136 -0.38 6.14 -11.06
CA VAL A 136 0.07 5.88 -12.44
C VAL A 136 -0.31 7.04 -13.36
N ASN A 137 -1.46 7.67 -13.11
CA ASN A 137 -1.98 8.74 -13.94
C ASN A 137 -1.44 10.14 -13.53
N GLY A 138 -0.94 10.31 -12.31
CA GLY A 138 -0.39 11.56 -11.78
C GLY A 138 -1.44 12.50 -11.16
N ASP A 139 -2.57 11.98 -10.67
CA ASP A 139 -3.68 12.76 -10.10
C ASP A 139 -3.64 12.88 -8.57
N GLY A 140 -2.65 12.25 -7.93
CA GLY A 140 -2.42 12.24 -6.48
C GLY A 140 -3.18 11.15 -5.73
N ARG A 141 -3.87 10.24 -6.41
CA ARG A 141 -4.57 9.10 -5.79
C ARG A 141 -3.89 7.78 -6.14
N GLY A 142 -4.07 6.78 -5.28
CA GLY A 142 -3.67 5.42 -5.58
C GLY A 142 -4.52 4.83 -6.71
N ASP A 143 -3.85 4.34 -7.75
CA ASP A 143 -4.42 3.51 -8.80
C ASP A 143 -4.24 2.03 -8.46
N LEU A 144 -4.97 1.17 -9.18
CA LEU A 144 -4.94 -0.27 -8.95
C LEU A 144 -4.97 -1.07 -10.25
N VAL A 145 -4.53 -2.32 -10.18
CA VAL A 145 -4.67 -3.30 -11.27
C VAL A 145 -5.49 -4.50 -10.81
N VAL A 146 -6.37 -4.98 -11.68
CA VAL A 146 -7.19 -6.16 -11.46
C VAL A 146 -6.96 -7.17 -12.59
N GLY A 147 -6.56 -8.38 -12.23
CA GLY A 147 -6.40 -9.50 -13.14
C GLY A 147 -7.72 -10.20 -13.48
N ALA A 148 -7.83 -10.67 -14.72
CA ALA A 148 -8.94 -11.43 -15.26
C ALA A 148 -8.41 -12.51 -16.23
N PRO A 149 -7.84 -13.61 -15.71
CA PRO A 149 -7.08 -14.58 -16.51
C PRO A 149 -7.92 -15.28 -17.61
N TYR A 150 -9.24 -15.27 -17.49
CA TYR A 150 -10.14 -15.84 -18.50
C TYR A 150 -10.85 -14.78 -19.35
N ALA A 151 -10.42 -13.53 -19.28
CA ALA A 151 -10.96 -12.47 -20.11
C ALA A 151 -10.77 -12.80 -21.60
N VAL A 152 -11.82 -12.54 -22.36
CA VAL A 152 -11.83 -12.71 -23.81
C VAL A 152 -11.44 -11.39 -24.46
N ARG A 153 -10.58 -11.49 -25.48
CA ARG A 153 -10.35 -10.42 -26.45
C ARG A 153 -11.02 -10.82 -27.77
N PRO A 154 -11.88 -9.96 -28.36
CA PRO A 154 -12.45 -10.22 -29.68
C PRO A 154 -11.34 -10.53 -30.70
N GLY A 155 -11.46 -11.65 -31.41
CA GLY A 155 -10.45 -12.12 -32.37
C GLY A 155 -9.23 -12.83 -31.78
N ARG A 156 -9.13 -13.00 -30.45
CA ARG A 156 -8.02 -13.73 -29.79
C ARG A 156 -8.46 -14.64 -28.62
N GLY A 157 -9.74 -15.00 -28.56
CA GLY A 157 -10.24 -15.95 -27.56
C GLY A 157 -9.90 -15.55 -26.11
N ARG A 158 -9.71 -16.56 -25.24
CA ARG A 158 -9.36 -16.38 -23.82
C ARG A 158 -7.85 -16.20 -23.64
N SER A 159 -7.32 -15.07 -24.08
CA SER A 159 -5.91 -14.72 -23.84
C SER A 159 -5.63 -14.22 -22.42
N GLY A 160 -6.68 -13.93 -21.65
CA GLY A 160 -6.57 -13.23 -20.37
C GLY A 160 -6.41 -11.72 -20.56
N ALA A 161 -6.58 -10.97 -19.48
CA ALA A 161 -6.39 -9.54 -19.43
C ALA A 161 -6.07 -9.07 -18.00
N ALA A 162 -5.47 -7.89 -17.91
CA ALA A 162 -5.42 -7.08 -16.70
C ALA A 162 -6.07 -5.70 -16.99
N PHE A 163 -6.53 -5.03 -15.94
CA PHE A 163 -7.17 -3.73 -16.04
C PHE A 163 -6.57 -2.80 -15.01
N VAL A 164 -5.99 -1.70 -15.47
CA VAL A 164 -5.62 -0.59 -14.61
C VAL A 164 -6.86 0.27 -14.41
N VAL A 165 -7.21 0.54 -13.16
CA VAL A 165 -8.36 1.35 -12.75
C VAL A 165 -7.82 2.52 -11.93
N PHE A 166 -8.15 3.73 -12.37
CA PHE A 166 -7.68 4.94 -11.71
C PHE A 166 -8.47 5.23 -10.42
N GLY A 167 -7.77 5.81 -9.45
CA GLY A 167 -8.31 6.10 -8.13
C GLY A 167 -9.49 7.07 -8.15
N LYS A 168 -10.44 6.88 -7.22
CA LYS A 168 -11.59 7.78 -7.06
C LYS A 168 -12.23 7.65 -5.68
N ALA A 169 -12.75 8.76 -5.18
CA ALA A 169 -13.58 8.81 -3.96
C ALA A 169 -15.04 8.41 -4.16
N SER A 170 -15.56 8.47 -5.39
CA SER A 170 -16.96 8.12 -5.65
C SER A 170 -17.22 6.64 -5.33
N PRO A 171 -18.30 6.28 -4.63
CA PRO A 171 -18.66 4.87 -4.36
C PRO A 171 -19.23 4.15 -5.58
N GLU A 172 -19.42 4.85 -6.71
CA GLU A 172 -20.02 4.28 -7.91
C GLU A 172 -19.23 3.08 -8.45
N PRO A 173 -19.90 1.97 -8.85
CA PRO A 173 -19.21 0.80 -9.36
C PRO A 173 -18.46 1.06 -10.68
N VAL A 174 -17.24 0.52 -10.78
CA VAL A 174 -16.45 0.53 -12.02
C VAL A 174 -16.84 -0.66 -12.89
N ARG A 175 -17.17 -0.41 -14.16
CA ARG A 175 -17.45 -1.46 -15.15
C ARG A 175 -16.27 -1.59 -16.11
N LEU A 176 -15.51 -2.67 -16.02
CA LEU A 176 -14.28 -2.88 -16.79
C LEU A 176 -14.48 -2.92 -18.31
N GLY A 177 -15.69 -3.26 -18.78
CA GLY A 177 -16.03 -3.20 -20.20
C GLY A 177 -16.23 -1.77 -20.74
N ARG A 178 -16.25 -0.75 -19.88
CA ARG A 178 -16.49 0.66 -20.19
C ARG A 178 -15.72 1.57 -19.23
N LEU A 179 -14.39 1.43 -19.22
CA LEU A 179 -13.53 2.23 -18.33
C LEU A 179 -13.57 3.73 -18.64
N GLY A 180 -13.72 4.11 -19.92
CA GLY A 180 -13.62 5.51 -20.33
C GLY A 180 -12.25 6.07 -19.94
N ASP A 181 -12.24 7.23 -19.28
CA ASP A 181 -11.02 7.86 -18.78
C ASP A 181 -10.62 7.37 -17.37
N GLY A 182 -11.37 6.43 -16.77
CA GLY A 182 -11.10 5.88 -15.44
C GLY A 182 -10.11 4.72 -15.41
N GLY A 183 -9.29 4.56 -16.45
CA GLY A 183 -8.27 3.51 -16.54
C GLY A 183 -8.07 2.97 -17.95
N PHE A 184 -7.34 1.86 -18.06
CA PHE A 184 -7.09 1.19 -19.33
C PHE A 184 -7.00 -0.34 -19.20
N ARG A 185 -7.16 -1.02 -20.33
CA ARG A 185 -7.10 -2.47 -20.44
C ARG A 185 -5.74 -2.93 -20.99
N ILE A 186 -5.26 -4.06 -20.49
CA ILE A 186 -4.07 -4.78 -20.96
C ILE A 186 -4.52 -6.15 -21.47
N ASP A 187 -4.43 -6.36 -22.79
CA ASP A 187 -4.88 -7.57 -23.47
C ASP A 187 -3.78 -8.64 -23.57
N GLY A 188 -4.10 -9.89 -23.21
CA GLY A 188 -3.19 -11.04 -23.34
C GLY A 188 -2.68 -11.30 -24.76
N ALA A 189 -1.47 -11.86 -24.86
CA ALA A 189 -0.76 -12.00 -26.12
C ALA A 189 -1.30 -13.13 -27.02
N VAL A 190 -1.59 -14.30 -26.47
CA VAL A 190 -2.05 -15.49 -27.21
C VAL A 190 -3.23 -16.16 -26.48
N PRO A 191 -4.20 -16.79 -27.17
CA PRO A 191 -5.27 -17.53 -26.49
C PRO A 191 -4.71 -18.62 -25.58
N GLY A 192 -5.17 -18.70 -24.34
CA GLY A 192 -4.75 -19.70 -23.36
C GLY A 192 -3.57 -19.28 -22.48
N ASP A 193 -2.93 -18.14 -22.72
CA ASP A 193 -1.78 -17.66 -21.93
C ASP A 193 -2.10 -17.33 -20.47
N LEU A 194 -3.38 -17.07 -20.16
CA LEU A 194 -3.88 -16.66 -18.85
C LEU A 194 -3.25 -15.35 -18.33
N ALA A 195 -3.04 -14.37 -19.22
CA ALA A 195 -2.54 -13.06 -18.79
C ALA A 195 -3.43 -12.45 -17.70
N GLY A 196 -2.81 -11.94 -16.63
CA GLY A 196 -3.53 -11.44 -15.45
C GLY A 196 -3.81 -12.52 -14.41
N VAL A 197 -3.21 -13.71 -14.52
CA VAL A 197 -3.21 -14.71 -13.43
C VAL A 197 -2.51 -14.16 -12.18
N ALA A 198 -1.46 -13.36 -12.37
CA ALA A 198 -0.79 -12.57 -11.35
C ALA A 198 -0.54 -11.16 -11.88
N VAL A 199 -0.68 -10.17 -11.00
CA VAL A 199 -0.42 -8.75 -11.29
C VAL A 199 0.25 -8.11 -10.08
N ALA A 200 1.16 -7.15 -10.31
CA ALA A 200 1.76 -6.37 -9.25
C ALA A 200 2.19 -4.98 -9.76
N ALA A 201 2.42 -4.04 -8.85
CA ALA A 201 3.23 -2.87 -9.14
C ALA A 201 4.66 -3.31 -9.40
N ALA A 202 5.26 -2.84 -10.49
CA ALA A 202 6.66 -3.09 -10.80
C ALA A 202 7.57 -1.96 -10.27
N GLY A 203 7.02 -0.84 -9.82
CA GLY A 203 7.77 0.39 -9.58
C GLY A 203 8.11 1.09 -10.90
N ASP A 204 8.97 2.12 -10.87
CA ASP A 204 9.43 2.81 -12.09
C ASP A 204 10.62 2.07 -12.71
N VAL A 205 10.33 1.08 -13.57
CA VAL A 205 11.32 0.16 -14.14
C VAL A 205 12.12 0.84 -15.24
N ASN A 206 11.53 1.85 -15.89
CA ASN A 206 12.11 2.56 -17.02
C ASN A 206 12.67 3.96 -16.66
N GLY A 207 12.43 4.44 -15.43
CA GLY A 207 12.90 5.73 -14.93
C GLY A 207 12.15 6.94 -15.50
N ASP A 208 10.90 6.78 -15.94
CA ASP A 208 10.09 7.87 -16.50
C ASP A 208 9.30 8.68 -15.46
N GLY A 209 9.38 8.26 -14.20
CA GLY A 209 8.72 8.87 -13.05
C GLY A 209 7.30 8.39 -12.80
N ARG A 210 6.84 7.34 -13.49
CA ARG A 210 5.53 6.70 -13.26
C ARG A 210 5.72 5.26 -12.82
N PRO A 211 4.90 4.76 -11.89
CA PRO A 211 4.87 3.34 -11.58
C PRO A 211 4.42 2.50 -12.79
N ASP A 212 5.14 1.42 -13.04
CA ASP A 212 4.87 0.43 -14.06
C ASP A 212 4.10 -0.77 -13.49
N VAL A 213 3.55 -1.59 -14.38
CA VAL A 213 2.73 -2.75 -14.04
C VAL A 213 3.41 -4.01 -14.53
N VAL A 214 3.50 -5.05 -13.70
CA VAL A 214 3.90 -6.39 -14.14
C VAL A 214 2.68 -7.31 -14.21
N VAL A 215 2.56 -8.06 -15.30
CA VAL A 215 1.46 -8.99 -15.60
C VAL A 215 2.02 -10.37 -15.91
N GLY A 216 1.66 -11.37 -15.11
CA GLY A 216 2.00 -12.77 -15.32
C GLY A 216 1.04 -13.47 -16.29
N ALA A 217 1.59 -14.41 -17.07
CA ALA A 217 0.91 -15.26 -18.03
C ALA A 217 1.52 -16.68 -17.97
N SER A 218 1.25 -17.38 -16.89
CA SER A 218 1.95 -18.63 -16.53
C SER A 218 1.70 -19.81 -17.46
N ALA A 219 0.67 -19.74 -18.30
CA ALA A 219 0.37 -20.77 -19.29
C ALA A 219 0.95 -20.46 -20.68
N ALA A 220 1.60 -19.31 -20.85
CA ALA A 220 2.16 -18.92 -22.14
C ALA A 220 3.25 -19.90 -22.61
N GLY A 221 3.24 -20.18 -23.92
CA GLY A 221 4.37 -20.82 -24.60
C GLY A 221 5.26 -19.74 -25.23
N ASN A 222 6.58 -19.88 -25.11
CA ASN A 222 7.52 -18.92 -25.70
C ASN A 222 8.76 -19.62 -26.24
N ARG A 223 9.37 -19.09 -27.32
CA ARG A 223 10.58 -19.66 -27.94
C ARG A 223 10.53 -21.20 -28.09
N GLU A 224 9.39 -21.73 -28.55
CA GLU A 224 9.15 -23.18 -28.70
C GLU A 224 9.15 -24.01 -27.40
N ARG A 225 9.19 -23.33 -26.24
CA ARG A 225 9.03 -23.92 -24.90
C ARG A 225 7.55 -23.88 -24.53
N ALA A 226 6.90 -25.04 -24.53
CA ALA A 226 5.49 -25.16 -24.16
C ALA A 226 5.32 -24.87 -22.66
N THR A 227 4.36 -24.01 -22.31
CA THR A 227 4.01 -23.69 -20.91
C THR A 227 5.20 -23.25 -20.07
N SER A 228 6.22 -22.66 -20.69
CA SER A 228 7.34 -22.02 -20.00
C SER A 228 6.90 -20.79 -19.21
N GLY A 229 5.75 -20.21 -19.58
CA GLY A 229 5.20 -19.00 -18.99
C GLY A 229 5.92 -17.73 -19.45
N SER A 230 5.26 -16.60 -19.29
CA SER A 230 5.83 -15.28 -19.56
C SER A 230 5.35 -14.29 -18.50
N ALA A 231 6.13 -13.24 -18.29
CA ALA A 231 5.71 -12.03 -17.60
C ALA A 231 5.88 -10.82 -18.53
N TYR A 232 5.13 -9.78 -18.29
CA TYR A 232 5.14 -8.56 -19.10
C TYR A 232 5.18 -7.35 -18.20
N VAL A 233 6.11 -6.44 -18.46
CA VAL A 233 6.13 -5.12 -17.83
C VAL A 233 5.43 -4.17 -18.78
N VAL A 234 4.43 -3.45 -18.30
CA VAL A 234 3.69 -2.44 -19.04
C VAL A 234 3.95 -1.10 -18.38
N PHE A 235 4.50 -0.15 -19.15
CA PHE A 235 4.88 1.15 -18.60
C PHE A 235 3.68 2.00 -18.23
N GLY A 236 3.81 2.69 -17.10
CA GLY A 236 2.79 3.56 -16.53
C GLY A 236 2.37 4.67 -17.49
N LYS A 237 1.06 4.92 -17.59
CA LYS A 237 0.53 6.02 -18.42
C LYS A 237 -0.83 6.51 -17.96
N ALA A 238 -1.07 7.80 -18.15
CA ALA A 238 -2.37 8.43 -17.87
C ALA A 238 -3.43 8.21 -18.96
N THR A 239 -3.03 7.82 -20.18
CA THR A 239 -3.99 7.67 -21.28
C THR A 239 -4.79 6.37 -21.17
N PRO A 240 -6.09 6.38 -21.52
CA PRO A 240 -6.95 5.19 -21.42
C PRO A 240 -6.71 4.15 -22.54
N ALA A 241 -5.72 4.38 -23.43
CA ALA A 241 -5.46 3.51 -24.57
C ALA A 241 -5.17 2.07 -24.15
N THR A 242 -5.79 1.09 -24.82
CA THR A 242 -5.54 -0.33 -24.53
C THR A 242 -4.12 -0.72 -24.92
N VAL A 243 -3.47 -1.55 -24.10
CA VAL A 243 -2.17 -2.14 -24.39
C VAL A 243 -2.36 -3.58 -24.86
N ASP A 244 -1.77 -3.95 -26.00
CA ASP A 244 -1.80 -5.32 -26.53
C ASP A 244 -0.45 -6.00 -26.26
N LEU A 245 -0.42 -7.04 -25.42
CA LEU A 245 0.81 -7.74 -25.05
C LEU A 245 1.46 -8.51 -26.21
N ALA A 246 0.73 -8.79 -27.31
CA ALA A 246 1.36 -9.34 -28.52
C ALA A 246 2.13 -8.29 -29.32
N ALA A 247 1.92 -7.01 -29.04
CA ALA A 247 2.49 -5.88 -29.76
C ALA A 247 2.91 -4.75 -28.81
N LEU A 248 3.64 -5.08 -27.74
CA LEU A 248 4.06 -4.11 -26.71
C LEU A 248 4.83 -2.91 -27.27
N GLY A 249 5.78 -3.13 -28.18
CA GLY A 249 6.61 -2.07 -28.75
C GLY A 249 7.28 -1.22 -27.67
N ARG A 250 6.92 0.06 -27.58
CA ARG A 250 7.45 1.01 -26.58
C ARG A 250 6.63 1.08 -25.29
N ALA A 251 5.52 0.35 -25.21
CA ALA A 251 4.64 0.37 -24.04
C ALA A 251 5.12 -0.57 -22.93
N GLY A 252 6.26 -1.25 -23.08
CA GLY A 252 6.72 -2.21 -22.10
C GLY A 252 7.78 -3.18 -22.61
N LEU A 253 8.06 -4.21 -21.83
CA LEU A 253 8.96 -5.31 -22.17
C LEU A 253 8.34 -6.68 -21.87
N ARG A 254 8.80 -7.71 -22.58
CA ARG A 254 8.40 -9.11 -22.40
C ARG A 254 9.52 -9.90 -21.73
N ILE A 255 9.17 -10.70 -20.73
CA ILE A 255 10.05 -11.62 -19.99
C ILE A 255 9.58 -13.04 -20.27
N ASP A 256 10.44 -13.86 -20.84
CA ASP A 256 10.12 -15.22 -21.24
C ASP A 256 10.76 -16.26 -20.33
N GLY A 257 9.95 -17.21 -19.85
CA GLY A 257 10.44 -18.38 -19.10
C GLY A 257 11.55 -19.13 -19.83
N ALA A 258 12.56 -19.57 -19.08
CA ALA A 258 13.75 -20.32 -19.45
C ALA A 258 13.52 -21.74 -20.03
N THR A 259 12.58 -22.52 -19.53
CA THR A 259 12.42 -23.97 -19.82
C THR A 259 10.95 -24.39 -19.95
N PRO A 260 10.64 -25.49 -20.67
CA PRO A 260 9.27 -25.98 -20.78
C PRO A 260 8.65 -26.30 -19.42
N ALA A 261 7.35 -26.05 -19.29
CA ALA A 261 6.53 -26.36 -18.10
C ALA A 261 6.93 -25.70 -16.77
N GLU A 262 7.90 -24.79 -16.73
CA GLU A 262 8.28 -24.12 -15.46
C GLU A 262 7.25 -23.09 -14.97
N ARG A 263 6.39 -22.61 -15.88
CA ARG A 263 5.29 -21.67 -15.60
C ARG A 263 5.74 -20.32 -15.02
N ALA A 264 6.76 -19.70 -15.60
CA ALA A 264 7.19 -18.36 -15.23
C ALA A 264 6.04 -17.34 -15.29
N GLY A 265 5.98 -16.44 -14.31
CA GLY A 265 4.85 -15.51 -14.16
C GLY A 265 3.65 -16.13 -13.44
N THR A 266 3.82 -17.26 -12.74
CA THR A 266 2.82 -17.77 -11.79
C THR A 266 2.64 -16.80 -10.61
N SER A 267 3.74 -16.20 -10.16
CA SER A 267 3.77 -15.06 -9.26
C SER A 267 4.66 -13.97 -9.85
N VAL A 268 4.36 -12.71 -9.55
CA VAL A 268 5.14 -11.53 -9.95
C VAL A 268 5.10 -10.50 -8.83
N ALA A 269 6.18 -9.75 -8.66
CA ALA A 269 6.27 -8.65 -7.70
C ALA A 269 7.24 -7.58 -8.20
N GLY A 270 7.05 -6.33 -7.78
CA GLY A 270 8.13 -5.34 -7.79
C GLY A 270 9.16 -5.73 -6.73
N ALA A 271 10.42 -5.87 -7.12
CA ALA A 271 11.52 -6.16 -6.21
C ALA A 271 12.06 -4.90 -5.53
N GLY A 272 11.72 -3.70 -6.05
CA GLY A 272 12.39 -2.45 -5.69
C GLY A 272 13.74 -2.34 -6.41
N ASP A 273 14.55 -1.35 -6.08
CA ASP A 273 15.90 -1.17 -6.64
C ASP A 273 16.91 -2.04 -5.87
N VAL A 274 16.95 -3.34 -6.15
CA VAL A 274 17.78 -4.29 -5.38
C VAL A 274 19.27 -4.08 -5.67
N ASN A 275 19.60 -3.60 -6.86
CA ASN A 275 20.98 -3.37 -7.28
C ASN A 275 21.49 -1.95 -6.98
N GLY A 276 20.62 -1.02 -6.59
CA GLY A 276 20.95 0.35 -6.21
C GLY A 276 21.31 1.26 -7.40
N ASP A 277 20.77 0.97 -8.58
CA ASP A 277 21.03 1.74 -9.82
C ASP A 277 20.00 2.84 -10.10
N GLY A 278 18.97 2.93 -9.27
CA GLY A 278 17.90 3.93 -9.33
C GLY A 278 16.69 3.52 -10.17
N TYR A 279 16.66 2.31 -10.73
CA TYR A 279 15.51 1.76 -11.45
C TYR A 279 14.85 0.66 -10.62
N ALA A 280 13.52 0.56 -10.69
CA ALA A 280 12.84 -0.52 -10.01
C ALA A 280 13.07 -1.86 -10.73
N ASP A 281 13.37 -2.90 -9.95
CA ASP A 281 13.54 -4.28 -10.42
C ASP A 281 12.26 -5.10 -10.21
N ILE A 282 12.21 -6.27 -10.84
CA ILE A 282 11.03 -7.13 -10.86
C ILE A 282 11.42 -8.55 -10.46
N ALA A 283 10.56 -9.21 -9.68
CA ALA A 283 10.67 -10.62 -9.40
C ALA A 283 9.60 -11.44 -10.16
N VAL A 284 10.00 -12.59 -10.69
CA VAL A 284 9.13 -13.50 -11.45
C VAL A 284 9.30 -14.93 -10.94
N GLY A 285 8.20 -15.55 -10.51
CA GLY A 285 8.19 -16.93 -10.01
C GLY A 285 7.88 -17.98 -11.07
N ALA A 286 8.60 -19.09 -11.03
CA ALA A 286 8.48 -20.26 -11.89
C ALA A 286 8.50 -21.55 -11.04
N PRO A 287 7.40 -21.84 -10.30
CA PRO A 287 7.38 -22.95 -9.34
C PRO A 287 7.51 -24.33 -9.97
N GLY A 288 7.29 -24.49 -11.29
CA GLY A 288 7.49 -25.76 -11.98
C GLY A 288 8.93 -26.00 -12.44
N ALA A 289 9.83 -25.04 -12.26
CA ALA A 289 11.22 -25.16 -12.70
C ALA A 289 11.96 -26.26 -11.94
N SER A 290 12.96 -26.86 -12.59
CA SER A 290 13.95 -27.72 -11.94
C SER A 290 15.31 -27.07 -12.04
N ALA A 291 15.93 -26.75 -10.92
CA ALA A 291 17.20 -26.04 -10.85
C ALA A 291 18.23 -26.80 -10.01
N ALA A 292 19.52 -26.55 -10.26
CA ALA A 292 20.63 -27.18 -9.55
C ALA A 292 20.55 -28.73 -9.47
N GLY A 293 19.89 -29.39 -10.45
CA GLY A 293 19.69 -30.84 -10.46
C GLY A 293 18.55 -31.37 -9.58
N ARG A 294 17.71 -30.48 -9.03
CA ARG A 294 16.58 -30.80 -8.15
C ARG A 294 15.28 -30.69 -8.94
N ALA A 295 14.55 -31.80 -9.06
CA ALA A 295 13.30 -31.83 -9.81
C ALA A 295 12.21 -31.06 -9.06
N GLY A 296 11.42 -30.23 -9.76
CA GLY A 296 10.30 -29.51 -9.14
C GLY A 296 10.68 -28.54 -8.01
N SER A 297 11.97 -28.21 -7.85
CA SER A 297 12.42 -27.31 -6.79
C SER A 297 11.85 -25.91 -6.89
N GLY A 298 11.43 -25.52 -8.10
CA GLY A 298 11.04 -24.16 -8.44
C GLY A 298 12.23 -23.21 -8.55
N VAL A 299 11.97 -22.05 -9.16
CA VAL A 299 12.92 -20.94 -9.31
C VAL A 299 12.16 -19.63 -9.17
N ALA A 300 12.79 -18.63 -8.55
CA ALA A 300 12.43 -17.23 -8.72
C ALA A 300 13.53 -16.50 -9.52
N TYR A 301 13.15 -15.53 -10.32
CA TYR A 301 14.08 -14.70 -11.09
C TYR A 301 13.95 -13.25 -10.65
N VAL A 302 15.06 -12.55 -10.54
CA VAL A 302 15.11 -11.09 -10.43
C VAL A 302 15.55 -10.53 -11.77
N VAL A 303 14.76 -9.61 -12.29
CA VAL A 303 14.97 -8.92 -13.56
C VAL A 303 15.21 -7.45 -13.27
N LEU A 304 16.37 -6.96 -13.70
CA LEU A 304 16.82 -5.61 -13.38
C LEU A 304 16.17 -4.57 -14.30
N GLY A 305 15.76 -3.46 -13.69
CA GLY A 305 15.25 -2.26 -14.35
C GLY A 305 16.32 -1.61 -15.24
N SER A 306 15.89 -0.76 -16.17
CA SER A 306 16.81 -0.02 -17.04
C SER A 306 16.06 1.05 -17.84
N PRO A 307 16.72 2.13 -18.30
CA PRO A 307 16.09 3.17 -19.11
C PRO A 307 15.80 2.75 -20.55
N ALA A 308 16.37 1.63 -21.02
CA ALA A 308 16.16 1.07 -22.35
C ALA A 308 15.79 -0.42 -22.26
N PRO A 309 14.65 -0.74 -21.65
CA PRO A 309 14.27 -2.12 -21.40
C PRO A 309 13.95 -2.85 -22.70
N ALA A 310 14.70 -3.92 -22.98
CA ALA A 310 14.41 -4.85 -24.07
C ALA A 310 13.78 -6.15 -23.53
N ALA A 311 13.25 -6.99 -24.43
CA ALA A 311 12.78 -8.32 -24.06
C ALA A 311 13.89 -9.16 -23.43
N ILE A 312 13.54 -10.02 -22.48
CA ILE A 312 14.47 -10.85 -21.69
C ILE A 312 14.08 -12.32 -21.85
N ASP A 313 15.10 -13.17 -22.01
CA ASP A 313 14.97 -14.62 -21.91
C ASP A 313 15.59 -15.09 -20.60
N LEU A 314 14.78 -15.67 -19.71
CA LEU A 314 15.22 -16.12 -18.39
C LEU A 314 16.17 -17.32 -18.45
N ALA A 315 16.30 -17.99 -19.61
CA ALA A 315 17.34 -19.01 -19.79
C ALA A 315 18.76 -18.42 -19.73
N ALA A 316 18.91 -17.15 -20.08
CA ALA A 316 20.18 -16.44 -20.07
C ALA A 316 19.95 -14.93 -19.84
N PRO A 317 19.58 -14.51 -18.61
CA PRO A 317 19.29 -13.10 -18.32
C PRO A 317 20.55 -12.22 -18.39
N GLY A 318 21.75 -12.82 -18.31
CA GLY A 318 23.01 -12.10 -18.41
C GLY A 318 23.18 -11.06 -17.30
N ALA A 319 23.58 -9.84 -17.68
CA ALA A 319 23.70 -8.73 -16.73
C ALA A 319 22.34 -8.08 -16.37
N ARG A 320 21.22 -8.58 -16.90
CA ARG A 320 19.89 -7.99 -16.70
C ARG A 320 19.05 -8.73 -15.66
N GLY A 321 19.66 -9.64 -14.91
CA GLY A 321 18.96 -10.40 -13.88
C GLY A 321 19.73 -11.61 -13.41
N TYR A 322 19.19 -12.26 -12.39
CA TYR A 322 19.73 -13.47 -11.79
C TYR A 322 18.61 -14.39 -11.31
N ARG A 323 18.96 -15.65 -11.04
CA ARG A 323 18.03 -16.67 -10.55
C ARG A 323 18.26 -16.96 -9.07
N ILE A 324 17.19 -17.40 -8.42
CA ILE A 324 17.12 -17.88 -7.04
C ILE A 324 16.61 -19.31 -7.15
N ASP A 325 17.52 -20.27 -7.03
CA ASP A 325 17.29 -21.69 -7.22
C ASP A 325 16.70 -22.31 -5.94
N GLY A 326 15.63 -23.10 -6.08
CA GLY A 326 14.98 -23.79 -4.96
C GLY A 326 15.89 -24.74 -4.19
N ALA A 327 15.62 -24.90 -2.89
CA ALA A 327 16.52 -25.56 -1.95
C ALA A 327 16.53 -27.09 -2.09
N ASP A 328 15.36 -27.71 -2.29
CA ASP A 328 15.21 -29.16 -2.46
C ASP A 328 14.16 -29.50 -3.55
N THR A 329 14.07 -30.80 -3.87
CA THR A 329 13.11 -31.39 -4.80
C THR A 329 11.68 -31.15 -4.33
N ASP A 330 10.79 -30.78 -5.26
CA ASP A 330 9.37 -30.52 -5.05
C ASP A 330 9.03 -29.37 -4.08
N ASP A 331 9.98 -28.47 -3.79
CA ASP A 331 9.75 -27.31 -2.93
C ASP A 331 8.77 -26.27 -3.53
N GLU A 332 8.63 -26.25 -4.86
CA GLU A 332 7.84 -25.26 -5.61
C GLU A 332 8.24 -23.80 -5.35
N THR A 333 9.55 -23.52 -5.18
CA THR A 333 10.07 -22.16 -4.95
C THR A 333 9.59 -21.18 -6.03
N GLY A 334 9.16 -19.99 -5.60
CA GLY A 334 8.58 -18.98 -6.51
C GLY A 334 7.07 -19.15 -6.70
N PHE A 335 6.42 -20.02 -5.92
CA PHE A 335 4.96 -20.12 -5.89
C PHE A 335 4.31 -18.78 -5.52
N SER A 336 4.88 -18.08 -4.55
CA SER A 336 4.50 -16.71 -4.17
C SER A 336 5.76 -15.87 -3.95
N ILE A 337 5.70 -14.58 -4.27
CA ILE A 337 6.83 -13.65 -4.11
C ILE A 337 6.29 -12.30 -3.66
N ALA A 338 6.99 -11.66 -2.73
CA ALA A 338 6.84 -10.26 -2.37
C ALA A 338 8.21 -9.58 -2.34
N GLY A 339 8.25 -8.27 -2.53
CA GLY A 339 9.49 -7.50 -2.58
C GLY A 339 9.28 -6.01 -2.32
N GLY A 340 10.36 -5.23 -2.45
CA GLY A 340 10.30 -3.77 -2.45
C GLY A 340 10.44 -3.11 -1.09
N ARG A 341 10.84 -3.84 -0.03
CA ARG A 341 11.16 -3.27 1.28
C ARG A 341 12.43 -3.87 1.84
N ASP A 342 13.20 -3.04 2.52
CA ASP A 342 14.42 -3.42 3.23
C ASP A 342 14.04 -4.00 4.61
N VAL A 343 14.30 -5.28 4.84
CA VAL A 343 13.98 -5.95 6.10
C VAL A 343 15.20 -6.08 7.02
N ASN A 344 16.41 -5.85 6.50
CA ASN A 344 17.65 -5.98 7.25
C ASN A 344 18.28 -4.62 7.65
N GLY A 345 17.78 -3.52 7.08
CA GLY A 345 18.22 -2.15 7.33
C GLY A 345 19.48 -1.73 6.55
N ASP A 346 19.86 -2.42 5.48
CA ASP A 346 21.06 -2.12 4.69
C ASP A 346 20.86 -1.07 3.58
N GLY A 347 19.62 -0.60 3.41
CA GLY A 347 19.21 0.38 2.42
C GLY A 347 18.83 -0.20 1.06
N ARG A 348 18.83 -1.53 0.89
CA ARG A 348 18.39 -2.21 -0.32
C ARG A 348 17.08 -2.96 -0.07
N PRO A 349 16.12 -2.90 -1.01
CA PRO A 349 14.95 -3.74 -0.94
C PRO A 349 15.30 -5.23 -0.98
N ASP A 350 14.59 -6.00 -0.16
CA ASP A 350 14.71 -7.44 -0.04
C ASP A 350 13.49 -8.14 -0.66
N LEU A 351 13.59 -9.47 -0.80
CA LEU A 351 12.55 -10.33 -1.32
C LEU A 351 12.11 -11.36 -0.29
N VAL A 352 10.85 -11.76 -0.37
CA VAL A 352 10.34 -12.96 0.29
C VAL A 352 9.81 -13.91 -0.77
N VAL A 353 10.31 -15.14 -0.78
CA VAL A 353 9.97 -16.17 -1.78
C VAL A 353 9.36 -17.38 -1.08
N GLY A 354 8.13 -17.73 -1.45
CA GLY A 354 7.41 -18.88 -0.92
C GLY A 354 7.73 -20.18 -1.65
N ALA A 355 7.83 -21.27 -0.87
CA ALA A 355 8.08 -22.64 -1.31
C ALA A 355 7.15 -23.59 -0.51
N PRO A 356 5.86 -23.66 -0.86
CA PRO A 356 4.85 -24.37 -0.08
C PRO A 356 5.05 -25.89 -0.01
N GLY A 357 5.82 -26.49 -0.92
CA GLY A 357 6.16 -27.91 -0.89
C GLY A 357 7.32 -28.26 0.03
N ALA A 358 8.03 -27.25 0.56
CA ALA A 358 9.27 -27.45 1.28
C ALA A 358 9.11 -28.28 2.57
N ARG A 359 10.15 -29.05 2.87
CA ARG A 359 10.19 -30.04 3.98
C ARG A 359 11.50 -29.97 4.80
N ALA A 360 12.22 -28.87 4.70
CA ALA A 360 13.59 -28.73 5.20
C ALA A 360 13.73 -28.74 6.74
N ASN A 361 12.61 -28.65 7.49
CA ASN A 361 12.52 -28.85 8.94
C ASN A 361 12.17 -30.29 9.36
N GLY A 362 12.08 -31.23 8.41
CA GLY A 362 11.68 -32.62 8.66
C GLY A 362 10.16 -32.85 8.74
N ARG A 363 9.34 -31.80 8.56
CA ARG A 363 7.88 -31.90 8.49
C ARG A 363 7.45 -31.89 7.03
N ILE A 364 6.88 -33.01 6.58
CA ILE A 364 6.45 -33.22 5.19
C ILE A 364 5.44 -32.13 4.79
N GLU A 365 5.71 -31.45 3.67
CA GLU A 365 4.83 -30.41 3.10
C GLU A 365 4.41 -29.31 4.10
N SER A 366 5.22 -29.07 5.13
CA SER A 366 4.97 -27.95 6.05
C SER A 366 5.16 -26.60 5.36
N GLY A 367 5.94 -26.59 4.28
CA GLY A 367 6.25 -25.42 3.48
C GLY A 367 7.32 -24.52 4.12
N SER A 368 7.83 -23.59 3.34
CA SER A 368 8.79 -22.59 3.80
C SER A 368 8.62 -21.27 3.05
N ALA A 369 9.09 -20.20 3.66
CA ALA A 369 9.37 -18.94 2.98
C ALA A 369 10.84 -18.58 3.18
N PHE A 370 11.41 -17.88 2.21
CA PHE A 370 12.81 -17.45 2.24
C PHE A 370 12.86 -15.94 2.12
N VAL A 371 13.44 -15.29 3.11
CA VAL A 371 13.82 -13.88 2.99
C VAL A 371 15.18 -13.85 2.33
N VAL A 372 15.29 -13.16 1.20
CA VAL A 372 16.49 -13.08 0.37
C VAL A 372 16.88 -11.61 0.25
N TYR A 373 18.08 -11.28 0.72
CA TYR A 373 18.56 -9.90 0.75
C TYR A 373 18.94 -9.39 -0.63
N GLY A 374 18.63 -8.12 -0.88
CA GLY A 374 18.96 -7.42 -2.13
C GLY A 374 20.47 -7.38 -2.38
N LYS A 375 20.89 -7.53 -3.64
CA LYS A 375 22.32 -7.45 -4.02
C LYS A 375 22.51 -6.85 -5.41
N ALA A 376 23.68 -6.24 -5.61
CA ALA A 376 24.03 -5.56 -6.85
C ALA A 376 24.55 -6.49 -7.96
N ASP A 377 25.27 -7.56 -7.60
CA ASP A 377 25.76 -8.49 -8.60
C ASP A 377 24.65 -9.42 -9.12
N THR A 378 24.89 -10.06 -10.27
CA THR A 378 23.93 -10.97 -10.91
C THR A 378 24.30 -12.45 -10.73
N ALA A 379 25.09 -12.80 -9.71
CA ALA A 379 25.37 -14.19 -9.40
C ALA A 379 24.07 -14.92 -8.99
N PRO A 380 23.85 -16.18 -9.42
CA PRO A 380 22.74 -16.98 -8.93
C PRO A 380 22.79 -17.18 -7.41
N ILE A 381 21.62 -17.29 -6.79
CA ILE A 381 21.46 -17.67 -5.38
C ILE A 381 20.94 -19.10 -5.32
N ASP A 382 21.54 -19.95 -4.47
CA ASP A 382 21.00 -21.27 -4.13
C ASP A 382 20.43 -21.23 -2.70
N LEU A 383 19.12 -21.42 -2.56
CA LEU A 383 18.43 -21.36 -1.27
C LEU A 383 18.85 -22.48 -0.32
N ALA A 384 19.41 -23.60 -0.83
CA ALA A 384 19.98 -24.64 0.02
C ALA A 384 21.20 -24.15 0.83
N THR A 385 21.86 -23.09 0.36
CA THR A 385 23.09 -22.53 0.93
C THR A 385 23.01 -21.00 1.07
N LEU A 386 21.85 -20.48 1.48
CA LEU A 386 21.56 -19.04 1.52
C LEU A 386 22.56 -18.22 2.35
N GLY A 387 23.08 -18.79 3.45
CA GLY A 387 24.16 -18.19 4.24
C GLY A 387 23.80 -16.81 4.78
N ALA A 388 24.65 -15.82 4.53
CA ALA A 388 24.44 -14.43 4.94
C ALA A 388 23.52 -13.63 3.98
N GLY A 389 23.10 -14.23 2.86
CA GLY A 389 22.22 -13.59 1.88
C GLY A 389 20.75 -13.59 2.26
N GLY A 390 20.41 -14.00 3.48
CA GLY A 390 19.02 -14.08 3.93
C GLY A 390 18.80 -15.17 5.00
N TYR A 391 17.55 -15.55 5.19
CA TYR A 391 17.16 -16.60 6.15
C TYR A 391 15.89 -17.33 5.71
N ARG A 392 15.70 -18.54 6.25
CA ARG A 392 14.52 -19.38 6.01
C ARG A 392 13.50 -19.26 7.15
N ILE A 393 12.23 -19.31 6.80
CA ILE A 393 11.08 -19.39 7.71
C ILE A 393 10.36 -20.72 7.44
N ASP A 394 10.32 -21.60 8.44
CA ASP A 394 9.84 -22.97 8.34
C ASP A 394 8.41 -23.13 8.83
N GLY A 395 7.61 -23.90 8.08
CA GLY A 395 6.23 -24.22 8.41
C GLY A 395 6.04 -24.91 9.77
N ALA A 396 4.91 -24.63 10.41
CA ALA A 396 4.66 -25.06 11.79
C ALA A 396 4.34 -26.57 11.90
N ALA A 397 3.43 -27.09 11.06
CA ALA A 397 3.03 -28.50 11.06
C ALA A 397 3.03 -29.13 9.66
N ILE A 398 2.87 -30.46 9.62
CA ILE A 398 2.82 -31.26 8.39
C ILE A 398 1.64 -30.80 7.52
N SER A 399 1.86 -30.64 6.22
CA SER A 399 0.85 -30.28 5.23
C SER A 399 0.19 -28.90 5.39
N ASP A 400 0.71 -28.02 6.25
CA ASP A 400 0.22 -26.64 6.43
C ASP A 400 0.47 -25.76 5.19
N ALA A 401 1.47 -26.11 4.38
CA ALA A 401 1.90 -25.40 3.18
C ALA A 401 2.23 -23.91 3.43
N ALA A 402 3.03 -23.61 4.45
CA ALA A 402 3.57 -22.27 4.68
C ALA A 402 4.33 -21.75 3.45
N GLY A 403 4.19 -20.45 3.13
CA GLY A 403 4.74 -19.88 1.91
C GLY A 403 3.82 -20.01 0.69
N ARG A 404 2.58 -20.50 0.88
CA ARG A 404 1.53 -20.46 -0.14
C ARG A 404 1.21 -19.04 -0.58
N SER A 405 1.28 -18.10 0.35
CA SER A 405 1.29 -16.66 0.09
C SER A 405 2.28 -15.97 1.02
N VAL A 406 2.90 -14.88 0.56
CA VAL A 406 3.85 -14.09 1.34
C VAL A 406 3.61 -12.60 1.09
N ALA A 407 3.94 -11.76 2.08
CA ALA A 407 3.93 -10.31 1.94
C ALA A 407 4.99 -9.67 2.83
N LEU A 408 5.44 -8.46 2.45
CA LEU A 408 6.19 -7.56 3.33
C LEU A 408 5.20 -6.55 3.93
N ALA A 409 4.94 -6.65 5.23
CA ALA A 409 3.87 -5.90 5.89
C ALA A 409 4.23 -4.46 6.26
N GLY A 410 5.52 -4.12 6.26
CA GLY A 410 5.97 -2.88 6.90
C GLY A 410 6.13 -3.07 8.41
N ASP A 411 6.20 -1.98 9.18
CA ASP A 411 6.49 -2.00 10.63
C ASP A 411 5.20 -2.19 11.43
N VAL A 412 4.73 -3.44 11.55
CA VAL A 412 3.44 -3.77 12.19
C VAL A 412 3.55 -3.68 13.71
N ASN A 413 4.71 -4.03 14.28
CA ASN A 413 4.97 -4.03 15.72
C ASN A 413 5.55 -2.71 16.26
N GLY A 414 5.88 -1.77 15.37
CA GLY A 414 6.37 -0.46 15.74
C GLY A 414 7.82 -0.40 16.19
N ASP A 415 8.68 -1.36 15.83
CA ASP A 415 10.10 -1.34 16.19
C ASP A 415 11.00 -0.62 15.15
N GLY A 416 10.43 -0.27 14.01
CA GLY A 416 11.09 0.45 12.92
C GLY A 416 11.71 -0.45 11.85
N VAL A 417 11.55 -1.76 11.94
CA VAL A 417 11.97 -2.74 10.93
C VAL A 417 10.72 -3.30 10.23
N ALA A 418 10.84 -3.60 8.94
CA ALA A 418 9.74 -4.19 8.20
C ALA A 418 9.53 -5.68 8.57
N ASP A 419 8.28 -6.07 8.74
CA ASP A 419 7.84 -7.41 9.10
C ASP A 419 7.43 -8.24 7.88
N VAL A 420 7.50 -9.56 8.02
CA VAL A 420 7.16 -10.54 6.98
C VAL A 420 5.87 -11.26 7.33
N VAL A 421 4.96 -11.44 6.38
CA VAL A 421 3.75 -12.25 6.55
C VAL A 421 3.85 -13.51 5.71
N VAL A 422 3.57 -14.66 6.31
CA VAL A 422 3.59 -15.98 5.66
C VAL A 422 2.24 -16.66 5.84
N GLY A 423 1.56 -16.98 4.75
CA GLY A 423 0.32 -17.73 4.74
C GLY A 423 0.57 -19.25 4.70
N ALA A 424 -0.10 -19.97 5.60
CA ALA A 424 -0.15 -21.43 5.71
C ALA A 424 -1.61 -21.87 5.54
N THR A 425 -2.05 -21.92 4.28
CA THR A 425 -3.47 -21.96 3.92
C THR A 425 -4.18 -23.24 4.35
N LEU A 426 -3.44 -24.33 4.55
CA LEU A 426 -4.00 -25.64 4.86
C LEU A 426 -3.94 -25.97 6.36
N ALA A 427 -3.45 -25.05 7.19
CA ALA A 427 -3.30 -25.28 8.62
C ALA A 427 -4.63 -25.56 9.33
N ASP A 428 -4.55 -26.49 10.28
CA ASP A 428 -5.67 -26.96 11.11
C ASP A 428 -5.61 -26.31 12.49
N ASN A 429 -6.43 -25.29 12.74
CA ASN A 429 -6.39 -24.54 14.00
C ASN A 429 -7.69 -24.67 14.78
N ARG A 430 -7.55 -24.86 16.10
CA ARG A 430 -8.67 -24.89 17.06
C ARG A 430 -9.80 -25.84 16.63
N ASP A 431 -9.43 -27.05 16.22
CA ASP A 431 -10.36 -28.10 15.73
C ASP A 431 -11.16 -27.70 14.48
N ARG A 432 -10.68 -26.72 13.71
CA ARG A 432 -11.24 -26.29 12.43
C ARG A 432 -10.31 -26.74 11.29
N ASP A 433 -10.62 -27.90 10.70
CA ASP A 433 -9.91 -28.46 9.52
C ASP A 433 -9.77 -27.40 8.43
N LYS A 434 -8.55 -27.16 7.96
CA LYS A 434 -8.18 -26.21 6.90
C LYS A 434 -8.77 -24.82 7.10
N SER A 435 -8.84 -24.39 8.35
CA SER A 435 -9.16 -23.00 8.67
C SER A 435 -8.11 -22.05 8.12
N GLY A 436 -6.87 -22.53 8.00
CA GLY A 436 -5.72 -21.79 7.52
C GLY A 436 -5.17 -20.83 8.57
N THR A 437 -3.91 -20.44 8.40
CA THR A 437 -3.19 -19.53 9.30
C THR A 437 -2.40 -18.51 8.50
N ALA A 438 -2.24 -17.31 9.04
CA ALA A 438 -1.18 -16.38 8.65
C ALA A 438 -0.23 -16.16 9.83
N TYR A 439 1.06 -16.06 9.56
CA TYR A 439 2.07 -15.74 10.55
C TYR A 439 2.70 -14.39 10.21
N VAL A 440 2.86 -13.52 11.20
CA VAL A 440 3.68 -12.31 11.09
C VAL A 440 5.00 -12.62 11.77
N VAL A 441 6.10 -12.58 11.05
CA VAL A 441 7.46 -12.74 11.58
C VAL A 441 8.09 -11.36 11.65
N PHE A 442 8.45 -10.94 12.86
CA PHE A 442 9.01 -9.60 13.06
C PHE A 442 10.42 -9.50 12.51
N GLY A 443 10.69 -8.40 11.80
CA GLY A 443 11.99 -8.13 11.17
C GLY A 443 13.12 -8.03 12.20
N ARG A 444 14.33 -8.49 11.85
CA ARG A 444 15.52 -8.41 12.72
C ARG A 444 16.81 -8.24 11.90
N PRO A 445 17.80 -7.43 12.36
CA PRO A 445 19.06 -7.19 11.64
C PRO A 445 19.97 -8.41 11.44
N ALA A 446 19.82 -9.48 12.23
CA ALA A 446 20.58 -10.71 12.10
C ALA A 446 19.63 -11.90 12.27
N ALA A 447 19.48 -12.69 11.21
CA ALA A 447 18.43 -13.70 11.18
C ALA A 447 19.00 -15.11 11.13
N ALA A 448 18.81 -15.82 12.23
CA ALA A 448 18.77 -17.28 12.19
C ALA A 448 17.46 -17.72 11.50
N ASN A 449 17.43 -18.96 11.02
CA ASN A 449 16.19 -19.54 10.51
C ASN A 449 15.10 -19.49 11.60
N VAL A 450 13.86 -19.23 11.18
CA VAL A 450 12.69 -19.13 12.06
C VAL A 450 11.86 -20.39 11.89
N ASP A 451 11.43 -21.00 13.00
CA ASP A 451 10.45 -22.10 12.99
C ASP A 451 9.10 -21.57 13.51
N LEU A 452 8.08 -21.58 12.65
CA LEU A 452 6.75 -21.04 12.95
C LEU A 452 6.04 -21.81 14.08
N ASN A 453 6.43 -23.05 14.36
CA ASN A 453 5.88 -23.82 15.49
C ASN A 453 6.30 -23.26 16.86
N VAL A 454 7.38 -22.46 16.90
CA VAL A 454 7.95 -21.89 18.15
C VAL A 454 8.19 -20.39 18.03
N LEU A 455 7.30 -19.69 17.32
CA LEU A 455 7.43 -18.27 16.99
C LEU A 455 7.57 -17.35 18.22
N GLY A 456 6.83 -17.63 19.30
CA GLY A 456 6.96 -16.92 20.58
C GLY A 456 6.85 -15.39 20.44
N ALA A 457 7.80 -14.66 21.01
CA ALA A 457 7.87 -13.19 20.92
C ALA A 457 8.47 -12.67 19.59
N ALA A 458 8.85 -13.57 18.67
CA ALA A 458 9.38 -13.19 17.36
C ALA A 458 8.29 -12.93 16.32
N GLY A 459 7.01 -13.02 16.69
CA GLY A 459 5.93 -12.80 15.75
C GLY A 459 4.54 -13.05 16.31
N LEU A 460 3.58 -13.15 15.40
CA LEU A 460 2.17 -13.44 15.66
C LEU A 460 1.70 -14.62 14.83
N GLN A 461 0.84 -15.45 15.42
CA GLN A 461 0.04 -16.44 14.71
C GLN A 461 -1.40 -15.94 14.59
N ILE A 462 -2.01 -16.04 13.41
CA ILE A 462 -3.34 -15.53 13.10
C ILE A 462 -4.17 -16.66 12.49
N ASP A 463 -5.05 -17.24 13.28
CA ASP A 463 -5.84 -18.42 12.90
C ASP A 463 -7.14 -18.02 12.19
N GLY A 464 -7.46 -18.73 11.11
CA GLY A 464 -8.66 -18.54 10.32
C GLY A 464 -9.96 -18.84 11.06
N SER A 465 -11.04 -18.18 10.66
CA SER A 465 -12.29 -18.17 11.44
C SER A 465 -13.11 -19.46 11.37
N TYR A 466 -13.10 -20.17 10.24
CA TYR A 466 -14.00 -21.29 9.94
C TYR A 466 -13.24 -22.47 9.34
N ALA A 467 -13.75 -23.70 9.53
CA ALA A 467 -13.22 -24.87 8.83
C ALA A 467 -13.37 -24.69 7.31
N ILE A 468 -12.36 -25.12 6.54
CA ILE A 468 -12.27 -24.97 5.09
C ILE A 468 -12.29 -23.47 4.68
N GLY A 469 -12.03 -22.55 5.62
CA GLY A 469 -11.99 -21.11 5.35
C GLY A 469 -10.78 -20.71 4.50
N PHE A 470 -9.68 -21.47 4.60
CA PHE A 470 -8.41 -21.21 3.91
C PHE A 470 -7.85 -19.81 4.18
N ALA A 471 -7.89 -19.33 5.43
CA ALA A 471 -7.23 -18.09 5.80
C ALA A 471 -5.72 -18.16 5.49
N GLY A 472 -5.14 -17.04 5.09
CA GLY A 472 -3.76 -17.01 4.60
C GLY A 472 -3.61 -17.55 3.18
N ARG A 473 -4.73 -17.78 2.45
CA ARG A 473 -4.69 -18.03 0.99
C ARG A 473 -4.14 -16.85 0.22
N SER A 474 -4.38 -15.64 0.72
CA SER A 474 -3.71 -14.42 0.30
C SER A 474 -3.45 -13.56 1.54
N VAL A 475 -2.30 -12.88 1.55
CA VAL A 475 -1.88 -11.96 2.61
C VAL A 475 -1.30 -10.70 2.00
N ALA A 476 -1.44 -9.57 2.67
CA ALA A 476 -0.85 -8.30 2.25
C ALA A 476 -0.57 -7.38 3.45
N GLY A 477 0.53 -6.63 3.41
CA GLY A 477 0.61 -5.37 4.16
C GLY A 477 -0.27 -4.34 3.47
N VAL A 478 -1.19 -3.72 4.19
CA VAL A 478 -2.12 -2.72 3.64
C VAL A 478 -1.78 -1.29 4.06
N GLY A 479 -0.66 -1.12 4.77
CA GLY A 479 -0.24 0.16 5.32
C GLY A 479 -1.17 0.64 6.44
N ASP A 480 -1.05 1.90 6.85
CA ASP A 480 -1.91 2.51 7.87
C ASP A 480 -3.33 2.79 7.34
N MET A 481 -4.21 1.80 7.46
CA MET A 481 -5.60 1.89 7.03
C MET A 481 -6.43 2.72 8.01
N ASN A 482 -6.01 2.81 9.27
CA ASN A 482 -6.80 3.37 10.35
C ASN A 482 -6.34 4.78 10.80
N GLY A 483 -5.21 5.27 10.29
CA GLY A 483 -4.62 6.56 10.64
C GLY A 483 -4.09 6.57 12.07
N ASP A 484 -3.45 5.49 12.52
CA ASP A 484 -2.78 5.42 13.82
C ASP A 484 -1.25 5.41 13.74
N GLY A 485 -0.69 5.56 12.54
CA GLY A 485 0.74 5.65 12.29
C GLY A 485 1.46 4.30 12.31
N ARG A 486 0.73 3.18 12.13
CA ARG A 486 1.28 1.83 12.06
C ARG A 486 0.78 1.12 10.81
N ASP A 487 1.61 0.23 10.28
CA ASP A 487 1.19 -0.58 9.14
C ASP A 487 0.25 -1.71 9.60
N ASP A 488 -0.85 -1.89 8.87
CA ASP A 488 -1.84 -2.94 9.10
C ASP A 488 -1.68 -4.08 8.07
N ILE A 489 -2.27 -5.25 8.36
CA ILE A 489 -2.20 -6.42 7.47
C ILE A 489 -3.58 -6.96 7.11
N ALA A 490 -3.75 -7.43 5.89
CA ALA A 490 -4.95 -8.12 5.42
C ALA A 490 -4.70 -9.62 5.21
N ILE A 491 -5.66 -10.44 5.64
CA ILE A 491 -5.67 -11.90 5.47
C ILE A 491 -6.95 -12.29 4.72
N GLY A 492 -6.81 -12.96 3.58
CA GLY A 492 -7.91 -13.49 2.79
C GLY A 492 -8.25 -14.94 3.13
N ALA A 493 -9.54 -15.25 3.18
CA ALA A 493 -10.13 -16.56 3.48
C ALA A 493 -11.30 -16.84 2.49
N PRO A 494 -11.00 -17.26 1.24
CA PRO A 494 -11.99 -17.29 0.16
C PRO A 494 -13.15 -18.27 0.33
N SER A 495 -13.05 -19.25 1.21
CA SER A 495 -14.15 -20.19 1.50
C SER A 495 -14.73 -20.01 2.89
N ALA A 496 -14.46 -18.88 3.55
CA ALA A 496 -15.12 -18.55 4.80
C ALA A 496 -16.64 -18.37 4.60
N ASP A 497 -17.41 -19.08 5.43
CA ASP A 497 -18.88 -19.06 5.46
C ASP A 497 -19.42 -17.97 6.39
N ASP A 498 -18.90 -16.75 6.26
CA ASP A 498 -19.33 -15.62 7.07
C ASP A 498 -20.82 -15.33 6.90
N ASP A 499 -21.49 -15.06 8.02
CA ASP A 499 -22.92 -14.73 8.11
C ASP A 499 -23.85 -15.75 7.41
N GLY A 500 -23.45 -17.02 7.36
CA GLY A 500 -24.22 -18.12 6.78
C GLY A 500 -24.25 -18.14 5.25
N ARG A 501 -23.34 -17.39 4.59
CA ARG A 501 -23.23 -17.34 3.13
C ARG A 501 -22.14 -18.32 2.66
N GLY A 502 -22.56 -19.52 2.29
CA GLY A 502 -21.66 -20.59 1.81
C GLY A 502 -20.66 -20.11 0.75
N ASP A 503 -19.38 -20.32 0.97
CA ASP A 503 -18.26 -19.94 0.10
C ASP A 503 -18.29 -18.46 -0.36
N ALA A 504 -18.92 -17.58 0.41
CA ALA A 504 -18.88 -16.16 0.08
C ALA A 504 -17.46 -15.61 0.21
N GLY A 505 -16.67 -16.19 1.12
CA GLY A 505 -15.32 -15.80 1.46
C GLY A 505 -15.29 -14.53 2.30
N SER A 506 -14.13 -14.22 2.85
CA SER A 506 -13.89 -12.97 3.56
C SER A 506 -12.44 -12.54 3.51
N ALA A 507 -12.21 -11.29 3.91
CA ALA A 507 -10.91 -10.80 4.28
C ALA A 507 -10.99 -10.17 5.68
N SER A 508 -9.93 -10.28 6.46
CA SER A 508 -9.81 -9.64 7.77
C SER A 508 -8.62 -8.71 7.77
N VAL A 509 -8.74 -7.54 8.41
CA VAL A 509 -7.58 -6.68 8.68
C VAL A 509 -7.23 -6.80 10.15
N VAL A 510 -5.95 -7.08 10.42
CA VAL A 510 -5.34 -7.03 11.75
C VAL A 510 -4.53 -5.74 11.82
N LEU A 511 -4.84 -4.90 12.81
CA LEU A 511 -4.22 -3.58 12.93
C LEU A 511 -2.82 -3.68 13.53
N GLY A 512 -1.94 -2.75 13.18
CA GLY A 512 -0.63 -2.63 13.80
C GLY A 512 -0.68 -2.27 15.29
N PHE A 513 0.37 -2.59 16.02
CA PHE A 513 0.50 -2.29 17.44
C PHE A 513 1.94 -1.92 17.81
N GLY A 514 2.18 -1.53 19.06
CA GLY A 514 3.52 -1.25 19.55
C GLY A 514 3.60 -0.04 20.47
N PRO A 515 4.80 0.29 20.98
CA PRO A 515 4.99 1.39 21.91
C PRO A 515 4.61 2.74 21.27
N PRO A 516 3.97 3.65 22.02
CA PRO A 516 3.49 4.92 21.49
C PRO A 516 4.63 5.82 21.02
N ARG A 517 4.42 6.55 19.92
CA ARG A 517 5.35 7.57 19.40
C ARG A 517 4.66 8.92 19.29
N LEU A 518 5.35 9.98 19.71
CA LEU A 518 4.81 11.35 19.71
C LEU A 518 5.92 12.37 19.47
N ALA A 519 5.67 13.34 18.59
CA ALA A 519 6.50 14.54 18.45
C ALA A 519 5.66 15.75 18.04
N TYR A 520 6.14 16.95 18.38
CA TYR A 520 5.59 18.23 17.92
C TYR A 520 6.65 19.09 17.25
N ALA A 521 6.25 19.81 16.21
CA ALA A 521 7.04 20.91 15.67
C ALA A 521 6.84 22.17 16.54
N PRO A 522 7.83 23.10 16.58
CA PRO A 522 7.66 24.39 17.25
C PRO A 522 6.45 25.16 16.73
N VAL A 523 5.64 25.71 17.63
CA VAL A 523 4.44 26.49 17.32
C VAL A 523 4.66 27.96 17.67
N LEU A 524 4.37 28.84 16.71
CA LEU A 524 4.33 30.28 16.89
C LEU A 524 2.90 30.77 16.66
N ALA A 525 2.31 31.42 17.66
CA ALA A 525 0.94 31.94 17.63
C ALA A 525 0.92 33.45 17.91
N SER A 526 -0.22 34.09 17.64
CA SER A 526 -0.43 35.52 17.91
C SER A 526 -1.66 35.78 18.75
N VAL A 527 -1.54 36.69 19.72
CA VAL A 527 -2.65 37.09 20.58
C VAL A 527 -3.85 37.52 19.74
N GLY A 528 -5.03 37.01 20.08
CA GLY A 528 -6.29 37.34 19.41
C GLY A 528 -6.52 36.67 18.05
N ARG A 529 -5.57 35.87 17.54
CA ARG A 529 -5.74 35.10 16.29
C ARG A 529 -5.93 33.61 16.56
N ALA A 530 -7.00 33.05 16.00
CA ALA A 530 -7.30 31.63 16.15
C ALA A 530 -6.25 30.77 15.41
N LEU A 531 -5.71 29.76 16.10
CA LEU A 531 -4.88 28.74 15.49
C LEU A 531 -5.72 27.84 14.59
N ARG A 532 -5.26 27.61 13.37
CA ARG A 532 -5.60 26.38 12.64
C ARG A 532 -5.11 25.21 13.51
N PRO A 533 -5.94 24.18 13.79
CA PRO A 533 -5.54 23.08 14.65
C PRO A 533 -4.19 22.51 14.21
N VAL A 534 -3.22 22.49 15.14
CA VAL A 534 -1.86 22.00 14.90
C VAL A 534 -1.77 20.58 15.46
N PRO A 535 -1.83 19.52 14.63
CA PRO A 535 -1.67 18.15 15.11
C PRO A 535 -0.22 17.87 15.52
N PRO A 536 0.05 16.75 16.21
CA PRO A 536 1.40 16.23 16.37
C PRO A 536 2.10 16.09 15.01
N SER A 537 3.41 16.34 14.96
CA SER A 537 4.22 16.15 13.74
C SER A 537 4.60 14.69 13.51
N SER A 538 4.57 13.87 14.57
CA SER A 538 4.64 12.41 14.50
C SER A 538 3.70 11.84 15.54
N LEU A 539 2.94 10.81 15.16
CA LEU A 539 1.99 10.15 16.03
C LEU A 539 1.88 8.68 15.60
N ALA A 540 2.30 7.76 16.48
CA ALA A 540 1.98 6.35 16.38
C ALA A 540 1.29 5.91 17.67
N ARG A 541 0.18 5.19 17.57
CA ARG A 541 -0.65 4.82 18.73
C ARG A 541 -1.26 3.45 18.54
N THR A 542 -1.60 2.80 19.64
CA THR A 542 -2.34 1.54 19.65
C THR A 542 -3.68 1.74 20.35
N GLY A 543 -4.75 1.69 19.55
CA GLY A 543 -6.11 1.95 20.01
C GLY A 543 -6.41 3.45 20.22
N ALA A 544 -7.29 3.75 21.18
CA ALA A 544 -7.75 5.11 21.45
C ALA A 544 -6.77 5.84 22.41
N PRO A 545 -6.09 6.91 21.96
CA PRO A 545 -5.12 7.62 22.78
C PRO A 545 -5.82 8.63 23.71
N ARG A 546 -5.11 9.03 24.77
CA ARG A 546 -5.46 10.16 25.64
C ARG A 546 -4.26 11.10 25.72
N PHE A 547 -4.50 12.40 25.57
CA PHE A 547 -3.45 13.42 25.66
C PHE A 547 -3.66 14.33 26.87
N SER A 548 -2.55 14.70 27.51
CA SER A 548 -2.45 15.73 28.54
C SER A 548 -1.24 16.62 28.29
N VAL A 549 -1.21 17.81 28.91
CA VAL A 549 -0.12 18.78 28.77
C VAL A 549 0.22 19.39 30.13
N SER A 550 1.50 19.60 30.40
CA SER A 550 2.01 20.25 31.61
C SER A 550 3.21 21.16 31.28
N PRO A 551 3.30 22.39 31.83
CA PRO A 551 2.28 23.07 32.64
C PRO A 551 1.01 23.39 31.84
N GLU A 552 0.00 24.00 32.46
CA GLU A 552 -1.22 24.41 31.75
C GLU A 552 -0.91 25.38 30.62
N LEU A 553 -1.58 25.21 29.48
CA LEU A 553 -1.43 26.09 28.32
C LEU A 553 -1.92 27.52 28.64
N PRO A 554 -1.35 28.56 27.99
CA PRO A 554 -1.81 29.93 28.17
C PRO A 554 -3.30 30.10 27.87
N ALA A 555 -3.94 31.06 28.55
CA ALA A 555 -5.36 31.33 28.39
C ALA A 555 -5.77 31.46 26.90
N GLY A 556 -6.82 30.73 26.53
CA GLY A 556 -7.36 30.71 25.17
C GLY A 556 -6.77 29.62 24.26
N LEU A 557 -5.70 28.93 24.67
CA LEU A 557 -5.20 27.73 24.01
C LEU A 557 -5.64 26.46 24.73
N THR A 558 -5.91 25.41 23.96
CA THR A 558 -6.31 24.09 24.46
C THR A 558 -5.67 22.99 23.65
N LEU A 559 -5.36 21.87 24.31
CA LEU A 559 -4.96 20.63 23.65
C LEU A 559 -6.19 19.74 23.49
N ASP A 560 -6.43 19.24 22.28
CA ASP A 560 -7.45 18.23 22.04
C ASP A 560 -7.03 16.90 22.68
N ARG A 561 -7.74 16.48 23.72
CA ARG A 561 -7.39 15.27 24.49
C ARG A 561 -7.50 13.96 23.71
N ARG A 562 -8.09 13.97 22.50
CA ARG A 562 -8.28 12.77 21.66
C ARG A 562 -7.35 12.76 20.45
N THR A 563 -6.97 13.93 19.92
CA THR A 563 -6.13 14.02 18.71
C THR A 563 -4.73 14.57 18.98
N GLY A 564 -4.48 15.16 20.15
CA GLY A 564 -3.24 15.87 20.44
C GLY A 564 -3.13 17.22 19.72
N ALA A 565 -4.16 17.66 18.99
CA ALA A 565 -4.07 18.91 18.25
C ALA A 565 -4.14 20.13 19.19
N LEU A 566 -3.19 21.04 19.08
CA LEU A 566 -3.24 22.36 19.74
C LEU A 566 -4.19 23.27 18.96
N LYS A 567 -5.13 23.92 19.65
CA LYS A 567 -6.14 24.81 19.04
C LYS A 567 -6.56 25.94 19.99
N GLY A 568 -7.26 26.93 19.44
CA GLY A 568 -7.83 28.04 20.19
C GLY A 568 -7.24 29.39 19.78
N THR A 569 -7.55 30.42 20.55
CA THR A 569 -7.15 31.81 20.31
C THR A 569 -6.45 32.33 21.55
N PRO A 570 -5.11 32.49 21.53
CA PRO A 570 -4.39 32.88 22.73
C PRO A 570 -4.76 34.30 23.16
N ALA A 571 -4.94 34.52 24.45
CA ALA A 571 -5.36 35.79 25.02
C ALA A 571 -4.19 36.68 25.47
N MET A 572 -3.00 36.10 25.67
CA MET A 572 -1.84 36.79 26.21
C MET A 572 -0.55 36.31 25.54
N THR A 573 0.46 37.17 25.50
CA THR A 573 1.78 36.83 24.99
C THR A 573 2.48 35.82 25.90
N LEU A 574 3.28 34.96 25.30
CA LEU A 574 4.05 33.94 25.96
C LEU A 574 5.45 33.93 25.32
N PRO A 575 6.54 34.22 26.07
CA PRO A 575 7.90 34.02 25.55
C PRO A 575 8.11 32.56 25.18
N GLN A 576 9.04 32.26 24.27
CA GLN A 576 9.29 30.88 23.86
C GLN A 576 9.49 29.96 25.08
N SER A 577 8.54 29.06 25.26
CA SER A 577 8.44 28.13 26.39
C SER A 577 8.21 26.72 25.86
N SER A 578 8.63 25.70 26.60
CA SER A 578 8.35 24.31 26.26
C SER A 578 7.28 23.75 27.18
N PHE A 579 6.33 23.02 26.62
CA PHE A 579 5.30 22.28 27.34
C PHE A 579 5.52 20.79 27.12
N THR A 580 5.37 19.97 28.15
CA THR A 580 5.43 18.52 27.99
C THR A 580 4.04 18.00 27.71
N VAL A 581 3.87 17.40 26.53
CA VAL A 581 2.64 16.68 26.17
C VAL A 581 2.84 15.19 26.44
N THR A 582 1.94 14.58 27.20
CA THR A 582 1.92 13.14 27.43
C THR A 582 0.80 12.52 26.61
N MET A 583 1.11 11.48 25.85
CA MET A 583 0.11 10.59 25.26
C MET A 583 0.15 9.24 25.97
N THR A 584 -1.02 8.74 26.33
CA THR A 584 -1.22 7.37 26.83
C THR A 584 -2.14 6.61 25.88
N ASP A 585 -1.75 5.41 25.49
CA ASP A 585 -2.56 4.49 24.69
C ASP A 585 -2.66 3.10 25.38
N LEU A 586 -3.10 2.06 24.66
CA LEU A 586 -3.28 0.73 25.25
C LEU A 586 -1.97 0.02 25.61
N THR A 587 -0.84 0.46 25.08
CA THR A 587 0.47 -0.19 25.25
C THR A 587 1.39 0.54 26.22
N GLY A 588 1.14 1.83 26.46
CA GLY A 588 1.94 2.60 27.41
C GLY A 588 1.72 4.10 27.30
N SER A 589 2.74 4.86 27.72
CA SER A 589 2.74 6.31 27.63
C SER A 589 4.07 6.83 27.06
N VAL A 590 4.00 7.93 26.32
CA VAL A 590 5.16 8.66 25.78
C VAL A 590 4.96 10.15 26.04
N THR A 591 6.07 10.86 26.23
CA THR A 591 6.10 12.32 26.38
C THR A 591 6.83 12.97 25.22
N ALA A 592 6.39 14.15 24.81
CA ALA A 592 7.07 14.97 23.83
C ALA A 592 7.05 16.45 24.25
N ASP A 593 8.12 17.16 23.90
CA ASP A 593 8.19 18.60 24.06
C ASP A 593 7.37 19.30 22.97
N LEU A 594 6.58 20.30 23.37
CA LEU A 594 5.83 21.23 22.53
C LEU A 594 6.41 22.63 22.75
N PRO A 595 7.35 23.08 21.90
CA PRO A 595 7.84 24.45 21.94
C PRO A 595 6.74 25.39 21.46
N LEU A 596 6.35 26.36 22.29
CA LEU A 596 5.29 27.32 22.00
C LEU A 596 5.74 28.75 22.34
N ALA A 597 5.50 29.67 21.42
CA ALA A 597 5.59 31.11 21.64
C ALA A 597 4.29 31.80 21.20
N VAL A 598 3.84 32.80 21.97
CA VAL A 598 2.74 33.67 21.58
C VAL A 598 3.22 35.12 21.54
N ILE A 599 3.15 35.73 20.37
CA ILE A 599 3.56 37.13 20.16
C ILE A 599 2.35 38.06 20.11
N ARG A 600 2.58 39.35 20.34
CA ARG A 600 1.54 40.36 20.07
C ARG A 600 1.35 40.43 18.56
N PRO A 601 0.10 40.52 18.06
CA PRO A 601 -0.09 40.84 16.67
C PRO A 601 0.54 42.21 16.41
N ASP A 602 1.58 42.26 15.57
CA ASP A 602 2.10 43.51 15.04
C ASP A 602 0.96 44.20 14.25
N ALA A 603 0.92 45.53 14.24
CA ALA A 603 0.01 46.30 13.39
C ALA A 603 0.65 46.60 12.01
N ARG A 604 1.95 46.31 11.89
CA ARG A 604 2.73 46.54 10.69
C ARG A 604 2.91 45.23 9.94
N ALA A 605 2.80 45.28 8.62
CA ALA A 605 3.18 44.16 7.77
C ALA A 605 4.70 43.93 7.82
N PRO A 606 5.16 42.67 7.71
CA PRO A 606 6.57 42.35 7.78
C PRO A 606 7.36 43.10 6.70
N GLY A 607 8.53 43.60 7.06
CA GLY A 607 9.51 44.08 6.10
C GLY A 607 10.06 42.92 5.28
N THR A 608 9.64 42.86 4.02
CA THR A 608 10.04 41.81 3.07
C THR A 608 10.96 42.37 1.98
N THR A 609 11.98 41.58 1.65
CA THR A 609 12.80 41.79 0.45
C THR A 609 12.68 40.58 -0.46
N LEU A 610 12.75 40.85 -1.76
CA LEU A 610 12.74 39.84 -2.80
C LEU A 610 13.87 40.15 -3.78
N ALA A 611 14.73 39.17 -4.02
CA ALA A 611 15.81 39.27 -4.99
C ALA A 611 15.93 37.98 -5.79
N ALA A 612 16.26 38.12 -7.07
CA ALA A 612 16.58 37.03 -7.96
C ALA A 612 17.67 37.49 -8.92
N LYS A 613 18.54 36.57 -9.34
CA LYS A 613 19.57 36.87 -10.34
C LYS A 613 18.88 37.09 -11.70
N ASP A 614 19.33 38.09 -12.45
CA ASP A 614 18.85 38.34 -13.80
C ASP A 614 19.51 37.36 -14.81
N GLY A 615 18.79 37.03 -15.89
CA GLY A 615 19.29 36.12 -16.94
C GLY A 615 19.42 34.65 -16.50
N GLN A 616 18.56 34.17 -15.60
CA GLN A 616 18.59 32.77 -15.14
C GLN A 616 18.11 31.80 -16.23
N ARG A 617 18.85 30.71 -16.42
CA ARG A 617 18.53 29.65 -17.39
C ARG A 617 17.62 28.60 -16.79
N LEU A 618 16.36 28.58 -17.20
CA LEU A 618 15.34 27.74 -16.58
C LEU A 618 15.49 26.26 -16.99
N LEU A 619 15.78 25.93 -18.26
CA LEU A 619 15.82 24.51 -18.65
C LEU A 619 17.16 23.81 -18.38
N ARG A 620 18.25 24.57 -18.18
CA ARG A 620 19.56 23.99 -17.79
C ARG A 620 19.71 23.84 -16.27
N ALA A 621 19.18 24.77 -15.47
CA ALA A 621 19.35 24.74 -14.01
C ALA A 621 18.26 23.93 -13.27
N GLY A 622 17.18 23.55 -13.98
CA GLY A 622 16.10 22.72 -13.43
C GLY A 622 15.22 23.42 -12.38
N GLY A 623 15.44 24.72 -12.14
CA GLY A 623 14.63 25.56 -11.25
C GLY A 623 14.99 27.04 -11.38
N LEU A 624 14.16 27.91 -10.78
CA LEU A 624 14.43 29.34 -10.60
C LEU A 624 14.93 29.58 -9.17
N TYR A 625 16.05 30.29 -9.03
CA TYR A 625 16.63 30.64 -7.73
C TYR A 625 16.24 32.05 -7.33
N VAL A 626 15.61 32.14 -6.17
CA VAL A 626 15.07 33.38 -5.62
C VAL A 626 15.46 33.45 -4.14
N SER A 627 15.88 34.60 -3.66
CA SER A 627 16.04 34.85 -2.23
C SER A 627 14.94 35.77 -1.74
N GLY A 628 14.30 35.37 -0.66
CA GLY A 628 13.33 36.20 0.07
C GLY A 628 13.81 36.43 1.50
N SER A 629 13.52 37.58 2.07
CA SER A 629 13.77 37.84 3.48
C SER A 629 12.52 38.32 4.18
N CYS A 630 12.54 38.14 5.50
CA CYS A 630 11.59 38.72 6.42
C CYS A 630 12.40 39.35 7.56
N ASP A 631 12.05 40.57 7.95
CA ASP A 631 12.66 41.26 9.08
C ASP A 631 12.08 40.82 10.44
N GLU A 632 11.16 39.86 10.42
CA GLU A 632 10.59 39.18 11.57
C GLU A 632 10.24 37.71 11.25
N ALA A 633 9.56 37.01 12.17
CA ALA A 633 9.04 35.68 11.89
C ALA A 633 7.85 35.80 10.92
N CYS A 634 7.81 34.99 9.86
CA CYS A 634 6.70 35.00 8.89
C CYS A 634 6.69 33.73 8.03
N VAL A 635 5.57 33.50 7.35
CA VAL A 635 5.43 32.53 6.27
C VAL A 635 5.62 33.25 4.95
N LEU A 636 6.60 32.81 4.18
CA LEU A 636 6.88 33.28 2.83
C LEU A 636 6.22 32.35 1.82
N SER A 637 5.34 32.86 0.96
CA SER A 637 4.80 32.16 -0.21
C SER A 637 5.27 32.80 -1.51
N LEU A 638 5.64 31.97 -2.49
CA LEU A 638 6.17 32.39 -3.79
C LEU A 638 5.26 31.94 -4.93
N ASP A 639 4.75 32.91 -5.68
CA ASP A 639 4.09 32.70 -6.96
C ASP A 639 5.00 33.16 -8.10
N VAL A 640 5.10 32.35 -9.16
CA VAL A 640 5.95 32.66 -10.30
C VAL A 640 5.22 32.44 -11.59
N VAL A 641 5.18 33.47 -12.43
CA VAL A 641 4.54 33.46 -13.73
C VAL A 641 5.56 33.81 -14.81
N VAL A 642 5.78 32.90 -15.77
CA VAL A 642 6.71 33.11 -16.88
C VAL A 642 5.95 33.50 -18.15
N ARG A 643 6.42 34.56 -18.82
CA ARG A 643 5.90 35.09 -20.08
C ARG A 643 7.03 35.28 -21.10
N ALA A 644 6.72 35.27 -22.39
CA ALA A 644 7.70 35.55 -23.45
C ALA A 644 7.24 36.72 -24.33
N PRO A 645 8.09 37.72 -24.60
CA PRO A 645 7.75 38.84 -25.48
C PRO A 645 7.27 38.36 -26.87
N GLY A 646 6.14 38.89 -27.33
CA GLY A 646 5.58 38.54 -28.65
C GLY A 646 4.89 37.18 -28.75
N ARG A 647 4.65 36.47 -27.63
CA ARG A 647 3.93 35.20 -27.60
C ARG A 647 2.72 35.26 -26.66
N LYS A 648 1.60 34.67 -27.09
CA LYS A 648 0.39 34.52 -26.26
C LYS A 648 0.55 33.32 -25.33
N GLY A 649 0.22 33.51 -24.05
CA GLY A 649 0.24 32.47 -23.01
C GLY A 649 1.25 32.75 -21.89
N GLU A 650 1.02 32.12 -20.75
CA GLU A 650 1.89 32.17 -19.57
C GLU A 650 2.01 30.79 -18.94
N VAL A 651 3.07 30.58 -18.16
CA VAL A 651 3.23 29.36 -17.35
C VAL A 651 3.40 29.76 -15.90
N ARG A 652 2.43 29.38 -15.07
CA ARG A 652 2.51 29.51 -13.61
C ARG A 652 3.28 28.32 -13.04
N LEU A 653 4.15 28.56 -12.09
CA LEU A 653 4.98 27.55 -11.45
C LEU A 653 4.38 27.08 -10.12
N ILE A 654 4.97 26.05 -9.53
CA ILE A 654 4.56 25.52 -8.23
C ILE A 654 4.84 26.56 -7.14
N GLU A 655 3.87 26.76 -6.28
CA GLU A 655 3.97 27.63 -5.12
C GLU A 655 5.00 27.08 -4.11
N ALA A 656 5.97 27.90 -3.70
CA ALA A 656 6.98 27.50 -2.73
C ALA A 656 6.75 28.23 -1.40
N ILE A 657 6.56 27.47 -0.32
CA ILE A 657 6.26 28.00 1.01
C ILE A 657 7.43 27.73 1.97
N ARG A 658 7.85 28.73 2.74
CA ARG A 658 8.80 28.57 3.86
C ARG A 658 8.36 29.36 5.08
N THR A 659 8.48 28.74 6.25
CA THR A 659 8.27 29.41 7.54
C THR A 659 9.61 29.85 8.12
N LEU A 660 9.74 31.14 8.43
CA LEU A 660 10.89 31.72 9.14
C LEU A 660 10.50 32.01 10.58
N THR A 661 11.30 31.54 11.53
CA THR A 661 11.05 31.72 12.97
C THR A 661 11.76 32.93 13.58
N ARG A 662 12.60 33.61 12.79
CA ARG A 662 13.37 34.81 13.17
C ARG A 662 13.72 35.62 11.92
N PRO A 663 14.13 36.90 12.07
CA PRO A 663 14.58 37.73 10.95
C PRO A 663 15.72 37.05 10.20
N GLN A 664 15.50 36.68 8.94
CA GLN A 664 16.51 36.03 8.12
C GLN A 664 16.18 36.10 6.63
N THR A 665 17.22 35.89 5.82
CA THR A 665 17.09 35.67 4.38
C THR A 665 17.13 34.17 4.10
N THR A 666 16.26 33.69 3.22
CA THR A 666 16.23 32.30 2.77
C THR A 666 16.24 32.23 1.25
N SER A 667 16.66 31.08 0.72
CA SER A 667 16.67 30.81 -0.71
C SER A 667 15.62 29.77 -1.09
N PHE A 668 14.91 30.05 -2.17
CA PHE A 668 13.97 29.17 -2.83
C PHE A 668 14.61 28.65 -4.10
N ARG A 669 14.43 27.36 -4.33
CA ARG A 669 14.62 26.75 -5.64
C ARG A 669 13.24 26.34 -6.13
N VAL A 670 12.64 27.16 -6.98
CA VAL A 670 11.33 26.86 -7.57
C VAL A 670 11.56 25.83 -8.66
N VAL A 671 11.24 24.57 -8.36
CA VAL A 671 11.39 23.44 -9.29
C VAL A 671 10.16 23.35 -10.18
N PHE A 672 10.34 22.92 -11.42
CA PHE A 672 9.26 22.84 -12.39
C PHE A 672 8.70 21.41 -12.47
N ALA A 673 7.38 21.27 -12.38
CA ALA A 673 6.68 20.03 -12.75
C ALA A 673 7.00 19.64 -14.21
N SER A 674 6.90 18.35 -14.52
CA SER A 674 7.22 17.80 -15.85
C SER A 674 6.35 18.42 -16.96
N ASP A 675 5.07 18.72 -16.68
CA ASP A 675 4.15 19.37 -17.61
C ASP A 675 4.48 20.86 -17.83
N ALA A 676 4.86 21.58 -16.77
CA ALA A 676 5.30 22.97 -16.82
C ALA A 676 6.60 23.11 -17.65
N ARG A 677 7.55 22.17 -17.53
CA ARG A 677 8.79 22.15 -18.34
C ARG A 677 8.51 22.06 -19.83
N ALA A 678 7.54 21.24 -20.23
CA ALA A 678 7.15 21.09 -21.64
C ALA A 678 6.52 22.39 -22.19
N LYS A 679 5.66 23.04 -21.39
CA LYS A 679 5.06 24.35 -21.73
C LYS A 679 6.12 25.45 -21.79
N LEU A 680 7.06 25.50 -20.84
CA LEU A 680 8.18 26.45 -20.84
C LEU A 680 9.11 26.28 -22.04
N ARG A 681 9.44 25.04 -22.43
CA ARG A 681 10.21 24.74 -23.66
C ARG A 681 9.55 25.34 -24.90
N LYS A 682 8.22 25.25 -24.98
CA LYS A 682 7.45 25.84 -26.08
C LYS A 682 7.42 27.35 -25.97
N LEU A 683 7.13 27.91 -24.79
CA LEU A 683 7.00 29.35 -24.55
C LEU A 683 8.31 30.09 -24.85
N LEU A 684 9.44 29.60 -24.33
CA LEU A 684 10.79 30.19 -24.48
C LEU A 684 11.55 29.73 -25.73
N ALA A 685 10.86 29.29 -26.79
CA ALA A 685 11.58 28.79 -27.98
C ALA A 685 12.46 29.86 -28.67
N SER A 686 12.19 31.16 -28.46
CA SER A 686 13.03 32.29 -28.87
C SER A 686 14.29 32.49 -28.01
N GLY A 687 14.48 31.68 -26.96
CA GLY A 687 15.62 31.74 -26.05
C GLY A 687 15.47 32.73 -24.90
N LYS A 688 14.47 33.62 -24.92
CA LYS A 688 14.29 34.68 -23.91
C LYS A 688 12.85 34.77 -23.42
N GLY A 689 12.69 35.09 -22.15
CA GLY A 689 11.41 35.40 -21.52
C GLY A 689 11.60 36.25 -20.28
N VAL A 690 10.50 36.44 -19.56
CA VAL A 690 10.41 37.26 -18.36
C VAL A 690 9.64 36.48 -17.31
N ALA A 691 10.19 36.35 -16.10
CA ALA A 691 9.50 35.78 -14.96
C ALA A 691 9.04 36.91 -14.02
N ALA A 692 7.74 37.00 -13.80
CA ALA A 692 7.16 37.77 -12.71
C ALA A 692 7.14 36.86 -11.47
N ILE A 693 7.82 37.31 -10.42
CA ILE A 693 8.01 36.59 -9.16
C ILE A 693 7.31 37.42 -8.09
N THR A 694 6.30 36.86 -7.47
CA THR A 694 5.56 37.47 -6.38
C THR A 694 5.88 36.72 -5.10
N LEU A 695 6.41 37.42 -4.09
CA LEU A 695 6.65 36.92 -2.75
C LEU A 695 5.63 37.57 -1.81
N GLU A 696 4.77 36.76 -1.22
CA GLU A 696 3.90 37.15 -0.12
C GLU A 696 4.54 36.73 1.20
N ALA A 697 4.71 37.67 2.12
CA ALA A 697 5.18 37.43 3.48
C ALA A 697 4.02 37.68 4.46
N VAL A 698 3.58 36.64 5.15
CA VAL A 698 2.49 36.72 6.13
C VAL A 698 3.08 36.48 7.51
N ASP A 699 3.08 37.49 8.37
CA ASP A 699 3.55 37.34 9.75
C ASP A 699 2.57 36.45 10.58
N PRO A 700 2.93 35.98 11.78
CA PRO A 700 2.01 35.26 12.65
C PRO A 700 0.81 36.11 13.05
N SER A 701 0.98 37.44 13.01
CA SER A 701 -0.04 38.45 13.20
C SER A 701 -0.91 38.61 11.96
N GLY A 702 -0.83 37.67 10.99
CA GLY A 702 -1.34 37.67 9.62
C GLY A 702 -1.57 39.02 8.96
N ASN A 703 -0.62 39.93 9.14
CA ASN A 703 -0.37 41.01 8.22
C ASN A 703 0.43 40.45 7.05
N ALA A 704 0.03 40.81 5.84
CA ALA A 704 0.70 40.39 4.63
C ALA A 704 1.46 41.58 4.03
N ALA A 705 2.68 41.32 3.58
CA ALA A 705 3.43 42.22 2.71
C ALA A 705 3.78 41.48 1.42
N GLU A 706 3.55 42.14 0.29
CA GLU A 706 3.82 41.56 -1.02
C GLU A 706 4.98 42.31 -1.70
N ARG A 707 5.88 41.54 -2.33
CA ARG A 707 6.91 42.06 -3.22
C ARG A 707 6.85 41.33 -4.53
N THR A 708 6.77 42.10 -5.61
CA THR A 708 6.90 41.56 -6.97
C THR A 708 8.21 42.01 -7.59
N LEU A 709 8.95 41.07 -8.15
CA LEU A 709 10.16 41.29 -8.93
C LEU A 709 9.97 40.71 -10.33
N THR A 710 10.47 41.40 -11.34
CA THR A 710 10.50 40.90 -12.71
C THR A 710 11.95 40.66 -13.11
N VAL A 711 12.28 39.46 -13.59
CA VAL A 711 13.63 39.12 -14.07
C VAL A 711 13.59 38.52 -15.46
N ALA A 712 14.62 38.82 -16.26
CA ALA A 712 14.84 38.14 -17.53
C ALA A 712 15.22 36.68 -17.26
N VAL A 713 14.65 35.79 -18.06
CA VAL A 713 14.93 34.36 -18.03
C VAL A 713 15.29 33.85 -19.40
N GLU A 714 16.18 32.88 -19.44
CA GLU A 714 16.63 32.24 -20.66
C GLU A 714 16.20 30.78 -20.70
N ARG A 715 16.09 30.27 -21.92
CA ARG A 715 15.78 28.87 -22.18
C ARG A 715 16.87 27.95 -21.62
#